data_AF-A0A9R0B872-F1
#
_entry.id   AF-A0A9R0B872-F1
#
_cell.length_a   1.000
_cell.length_b   1.000
_cell.length_c   1.000
_cell.angle_alpha   90.00
_cell.angle_beta   90.00
_cell.angle_gamma   90.00
#
_symmetry.space_group_name_H-M   'P 1'
#
loop_
_entity.id
_entity.type
_entity.pdbx_description
1 polymer ?
#
loop_
_entity_poly.entity_id
_entity_poly.type
_entity_poly.pdbx_seq_one_letter_code
_entity_poly.pdbx_strand_id
1 'polypeptide(L)'
;MAEAREECRRSFDGERMRLLKEISELKAVKRQMEEALNVAVQADKIKAAEIRSVYHLHQEEINRIKRECEREIRRLMDEIKLKERAVCGLERELSTQAGHTWKLQQQKQAVDTQLALLRDSSPRREGPYSPAAGDAVENTANPMQQLDEKDARRFQLKIAELSAIIRKLEDRNALLSEERNELLKRLREAESQYKPLLDKNRRLSRKNEELVHALRRMENKLHFITQENIEMREKAGTIRRPSSLNDLDQSQEEREIEFLRLQVLEQQNIIDDLSKALETAGYVKSVIERDMLLRYRRQDSLRRKKPFRTCRPVVETFFGYDEEGSIDSDGSSISYHTDRTPCTPDDDLEEGMLKEETELRFRQLTMEYQALQRAYALLQEQVGGTFDAEKEVKTREQLQAELIRFQTRIADLECALSHQGQDMKWIEEKQALYKRNQELVEKIKNMETEETRLKNEIQDAKDQNELLEFRILELEERERRSPAINFQNIHFAEGASPLQLYCEAEGVADIVITELMKKLDILGDNAVSNLTNEEQVVVIHARTVLTLAEKWLEQIEVTKSALQQKMLDIESEKELFSKQKGYLDEELDYRKQSLDHAHKRILELEAMLFDALQLEETGGKVSELLTEQDRDSLRGAVDQWKRQVLSELRERDSQILRERMELLQHAQARIKELEEWIEAQKRQIKELEEKPSFFGRSSSRMQETVPCGSLDSAHRPQVFFCTRGG
;
A
#
# COMPACT_ATOMS: atom_id res chain seq x y z
N MET A 1 -91.72 10.89 3.10
CA MET A 1 -91.29 10.18 4.33
C MET A 1 -91.01 8.69 4.12
N ALA A 2 -91.95 7.91 3.54
CA ALA A 2 -91.69 6.48 3.28
C ALA A 2 -90.57 6.26 2.23
N GLU A 3 -90.63 6.97 1.10
CA GLU A 3 -89.65 6.86 0.00
C GLU A 3 -88.22 7.20 0.45
N ALA A 4 -88.02 8.34 1.12
CA ALA A 4 -86.71 8.72 1.68
C ALA A 4 -86.12 7.67 2.66
N ARG A 5 -86.97 6.91 3.36
CA ARG A 5 -86.53 5.78 4.21
C ARG A 5 -86.18 4.54 3.40
N GLU A 6 -86.76 4.32 2.23
CA GLU A 6 -86.30 3.27 1.31
C GLU A 6 -85.04 3.66 0.57
N GLU A 7 -84.91 4.91 0.14
CA GLU A 7 -83.74 5.43 -0.57
C GLU A 7 -82.49 5.38 0.32
N CYS A 8 -82.59 5.82 1.58
CA CYS A 8 -81.53 5.66 2.57
C CYS A 8 -81.15 4.17 2.80
N ARG A 9 -82.12 3.25 2.81
CA ARG A 9 -81.84 1.80 2.90
C ARG A 9 -81.15 1.25 1.65
N ARG A 10 -81.58 1.65 0.45
CA ARG A 10 -80.92 1.28 -0.82
C ARG A 10 -79.49 1.79 -0.87
N SER A 11 -79.23 3.01 -0.39
CA SER A 11 -77.89 3.57 -0.26
C SER A 11 -77.03 2.71 0.68
N PHE A 12 -77.51 2.46 1.91
CA PHE A 12 -76.81 1.65 2.91
C PHE A 12 -76.52 0.21 2.44
N ASP A 13 -77.48 -0.46 1.80
CA ASP A 13 -77.27 -1.79 1.21
C ASP A 13 -76.23 -1.75 0.08
N GLY A 14 -76.23 -0.71 -0.75
CA GLY A 14 -75.20 -0.48 -1.78
C GLY A 14 -73.80 -0.31 -1.18
N GLU A 15 -73.68 0.48 -0.12
CA GLU A 15 -72.41 0.66 0.62
C GLU A 15 -71.94 -0.64 1.27
N ARG A 16 -72.85 -1.40 1.89
CA ARG A 16 -72.52 -2.71 2.49
C ARG A 16 -71.98 -3.67 1.43
N MET A 17 -72.58 -3.70 0.24
CA MET A 17 -72.11 -4.55 -0.86
C MET A 17 -70.75 -4.08 -1.42
N ARG A 18 -70.51 -2.75 -1.47
CA ARG A 18 -69.21 -2.17 -1.85
C ARG A 18 -68.10 -2.60 -0.87
N LEU A 19 -68.32 -2.42 0.43
CA LEU A 19 -67.37 -2.80 1.49
C LEU A 19 -67.14 -4.31 1.55
N LEU A 20 -68.17 -5.14 1.33
CA LEU A 20 -68.00 -6.59 1.24
C LEU A 20 -67.15 -7.02 0.04
N LYS A 21 -67.30 -6.34 -1.10
CA LYS A 21 -66.44 -6.55 -2.28
C LYS A 21 -65.00 -6.15 -1.97
N GLU A 22 -64.76 -4.97 -1.41
CA GLU A 22 -63.44 -4.46 -1.03
C GLU A 22 -62.73 -5.39 -0.02
N ILE A 23 -63.44 -5.88 1.00
CA ILE A 23 -62.93 -6.89 1.94
C ILE A 23 -62.54 -8.19 1.22
N SER A 24 -63.25 -8.57 0.15
CA SER A 24 -62.91 -9.78 -0.64
C SER A 24 -61.66 -9.57 -1.50
N GLU A 25 -61.49 -8.37 -2.07
CA GLU A 25 -60.33 -7.97 -2.87
C GLU A 25 -59.07 -7.85 -1.99
N LEU A 26 -59.17 -7.18 -0.83
CA LEU A 26 -58.10 -7.11 0.17
C LEU A 26 -57.66 -8.50 0.66
N LYS A 27 -58.60 -9.44 0.83
CA LYS A 27 -58.28 -10.84 1.17
C LYS A 27 -57.58 -11.58 0.03
N ALA A 28 -57.88 -11.27 -1.23
CA ALA A 28 -57.18 -11.84 -2.38
C ALA A 28 -55.74 -11.30 -2.49
N VAL A 29 -55.57 -9.97 -2.41
CA VAL A 29 -54.25 -9.31 -2.42
C VAL A 29 -53.39 -9.78 -1.25
N LYS A 30 -53.96 -9.89 -0.04
CA LYS A 30 -53.25 -10.46 1.11
C LYS A 30 -52.72 -11.87 0.82
N ARG A 31 -53.55 -12.76 0.26
CA ARG A 31 -53.14 -14.14 -0.05
C ARG A 31 -52.02 -14.17 -1.11
N GLN A 32 -52.11 -13.32 -2.13
CA GLN A 32 -51.07 -13.18 -3.15
C GLN A 32 -49.74 -12.66 -2.56
N MET A 33 -49.79 -11.73 -1.59
CA MET A 33 -48.61 -11.26 -0.86
C MET A 33 -48.01 -12.34 0.05
N GLU A 34 -48.85 -13.15 0.71
CA GLU A 34 -48.40 -14.30 1.52
C GLU A 34 -47.73 -15.38 0.64
N GLU A 35 -48.25 -15.64 -0.57
CA GLU A 35 -47.64 -16.54 -1.56
C GLU A 35 -46.29 -15.99 -2.08
N ALA A 36 -46.22 -14.71 -2.43
CA ALA A 36 -44.98 -14.05 -2.87
C ALA A 36 -43.90 -14.05 -1.76
N LEU A 37 -44.28 -13.80 -0.51
CA LEU A 37 -43.39 -13.88 0.65
C LEU A 37 -42.84 -15.31 0.85
N ASN A 38 -43.69 -16.32 0.71
CA ASN A 38 -43.25 -17.73 0.79
C ASN A 38 -42.23 -18.08 -0.30
N VAL A 39 -42.45 -17.61 -1.55
CA VAL A 39 -41.48 -17.80 -2.65
C VAL A 39 -40.15 -17.11 -2.34
N ALA A 40 -40.17 -15.87 -1.85
CA ALA A 40 -38.96 -15.14 -1.46
C ALA A 40 -38.17 -15.87 -0.35
N VAL A 41 -38.86 -16.33 0.70
CA VAL A 41 -38.24 -17.08 1.81
C VAL A 41 -37.62 -18.41 1.33
N GLN A 42 -38.21 -19.10 0.35
CA GLN A 42 -37.62 -20.30 -0.22
C GLN A 42 -36.41 -19.98 -1.12
N ALA A 43 -36.47 -18.91 -1.92
CA ALA A 43 -35.34 -18.45 -2.71
C ALA A 43 -34.12 -18.10 -1.82
N ASP A 44 -34.34 -17.44 -0.68
CA ASP A 44 -33.26 -17.11 0.25
C ASP A 44 -32.71 -18.34 1.00
N LYS A 45 -33.54 -19.35 1.30
CA LYS A 45 -33.07 -20.65 1.80
C LYS A 45 -32.18 -21.37 0.79
N ILE A 46 -32.52 -21.33 -0.50
CA ILE A 46 -31.73 -21.92 -1.59
C ILE A 46 -30.39 -21.18 -1.72
N LYS A 47 -30.40 -19.85 -1.85
CA LYS A 47 -29.17 -19.03 -1.88
C LYS A 47 -28.27 -19.30 -0.67
N ALA A 48 -28.83 -19.40 0.53
CA ALA A 48 -28.05 -19.71 1.73
C ALA A 48 -27.45 -21.13 1.70
N ALA A 49 -28.09 -22.10 1.06
CA ALA A 49 -27.53 -23.43 0.84
C ALA A 49 -26.43 -23.42 -0.23
N GLU A 50 -26.61 -22.69 -1.34
CA GLU A 50 -25.61 -22.49 -2.38
C GLU A 50 -24.35 -21.82 -1.83
N ILE A 51 -24.48 -20.74 -1.05
CA ILE A 51 -23.35 -20.06 -0.40
C ILE A 51 -22.56 -21.03 0.50
N ARG A 52 -23.24 -21.89 1.28
CA ARG A 52 -22.58 -22.92 2.09
C ARG A 52 -21.87 -23.97 1.23
N SER A 53 -22.49 -24.42 0.14
CA SER A 53 -21.88 -25.38 -0.80
C SER A 53 -20.63 -24.81 -1.47
N VAL A 54 -20.71 -23.57 -1.97
CA VAL A 54 -19.58 -22.85 -2.58
C VAL A 54 -18.45 -22.65 -1.57
N TYR A 55 -18.77 -22.31 -0.31
CA TYR A 55 -17.77 -22.21 0.77
C TYR A 55 -17.05 -23.55 1.02
N HIS A 56 -17.80 -24.66 1.09
CA HIS A 56 -17.20 -25.99 1.24
C HIS A 56 -16.28 -26.36 0.06
N LEU A 57 -16.71 -26.13 -1.18
CA LEU A 57 -15.90 -26.37 -2.37
C LEU A 57 -14.61 -25.52 -2.39
N HIS A 58 -14.69 -24.24 -2.01
CA HIS A 58 -13.49 -23.39 -1.87
C HIS A 58 -12.56 -23.90 -0.77
N GLN A 59 -13.10 -24.41 0.34
CA GLN A 59 -12.29 -24.95 1.42
C GLN A 59 -11.57 -26.26 1.00
N GLU A 60 -12.21 -27.09 0.17
CA GLU A 60 -11.60 -28.27 -0.44
C GLU A 60 -10.53 -27.91 -1.48
N GLU A 61 -10.78 -26.90 -2.32
CA GLU A 61 -9.84 -26.34 -3.30
C GLU A 61 -8.57 -25.83 -2.62
N ILE A 62 -8.71 -24.98 -1.59
CA ILE A 62 -7.58 -24.48 -0.77
C ILE A 62 -6.78 -25.64 -0.18
N ASN A 63 -7.46 -26.68 0.30
CA ASN A 63 -6.81 -27.86 0.87
C ASN A 63 -6.13 -28.73 -0.22
N ARG A 64 -6.63 -28.75 -1.46
CA ARG A 64 -5.96 -29.40 -2.59
C ARG A 64 -4.68 -28.66 -2.98
N ILE A 65 -4.77 -27.35 -3.19
CA ILE A 65 -3.63 -26.47 -3.53
C ILE A 65 -2.52 -26.58 -2.47
N LYS A 66 -2.86 -26.55 -1.17
CA LYS A 66 -1.87 -26.75 -0.09
C LYS A 66 -1.11 -28.06 -0.24
N ARG A 67 -1.81 -29.18 -0.43
CA ARG A 67 -1.20 -30.52 -0.63
C ARG A 67 -0.36 -30.60 -1.92
N GLU A 68 -0.71 -29.84 -2.96
CA GLU A 68 0.05 -29.75 -4.20
C GLU A 68 1.35 -28.97 -4.01
N CYS A 69 1.28 -27.78 -3.40
CA CYS A 69 2.45 -26.98 -3.04
C CYS A 69 3.40 -27.75 -2.11
N GLU A 70 2.89 -28.45 -1.09
CA GLU A 70 3.71 -29.29 -0.20
C GLU A 70 4.38 -30.47 -0.91
N ARG A 71 3.76 -31.03 -1.96
CA ARG A 71 4.37 -32.07 -2.79
C ARG A 71 5.48 -31.49 -3.67
N GLU A 72 5.23 -30.34 -4.30
CA GLU A 72 6.21 -29.71 -5.19
C GLU A 72 7.41 -29.15 -4.41
N ILE A 73 7.21 -28.56 -3.24
CA ILE A 73 8.29 -28.14 -2.33
C ILE A 73 9.19 -29.34 -1.97
N ARG A 74 8.61 -30.51 -1.67
CA ARG A 74 9.39 -31.73 -1.42
C ARG A 74 10.18 -32.19 -2.65
N ARG A 75 9.53 -32.22 -3.83
CA ARG A 75 10.17 -32.57 -5.11
C ARG A 75 11.36 -31.65 -5.41
N LEU A 76 11.18 -30.33 -5.25
CA LEU A 76 12.22 -29.32 -5.47
C LEU A 76 13.35 -29.43 -4.45
N MET A 77 13.06 -29.68 -3.17
CA MET A 77 14.10 -29.93 -2.16
C MET A 77 14.97 -31.14 -2.50
N ASP A 78 14.38 -32.24 -2.98
CA ASP A 78 15.14 -33.43 -3.34
C ASP A 78 15.93 -33.25 -4.65
N GLU A 79 15.41 -32.44 -5.59
CA GLU A 79 16.13 -32.01 -6.79
C GLU A 79 17.34 -31.11 -6.44
N ILE A 80 17.19 -30.18 -5.49
CA ILE A 80 18.28 -29.36 -4.96
C ILE A 80 19.36 -30.25 -4.33
N LYS A 81 19.00 -31.16 -3.42
CA LYS A 81 19.95 -32.12 -2.81
C LYS A 81 20.67 -32.99 -3.85
N LEU A 82 20.03 -33.30 -4.98
CA LEU A 82 20.64 -34.06 -6.06
C LEU A 82 21.66 -33.19 -6.84
N LYS A 83 21.30 -31.94 -7.13
CA LYS A 83 22.17 -30.95 -7.77
C LYS A 83 23.38 -30.59 -6.90
N GLU A 84 23.19 -30.39 -5.59
CA GLU A 84 24.29 -30.19 -4.61
C GLU A 84 25.29 -31.35 -4.63
N ARG A 85 24.80 -32.60 -4.60
CA ARG A 85 25.67 -33.79 -4.69
C ARG A 85 26.44 -33.86 -6.02
N ALA A 86 25.83 -33.43 -7.13
CA ALA A 86 26.50 -33.36 -8.42
C ALA A 86 27.58 -32.27 -8.45
N VAL A 87 27.29 -31.07 -7.93
CA VAL A 87 28.26 -29.96 -7.80
C VAL A 87 29.46 -30.39 -6.95
N CYS A 88 29.22 -30.97 -5.77
CA CYS A 88 30.28 -31.52 -4.93
C CYS A 88 31.04 -32.69 -5.57
N GLY A 89 30.52 -33.34 -6.60
CA GLY A 89 31.24 -34.29 -7.44
C GLY A 89 32.21 -33.58 -8.39
N LEU A 90 31.69 -32.64 -9.16
CA LEU A 90 32.46 -31.83 -10.11
C LEU A 90 33.58 -31.02 -9.43
N GLU A 91 33.34 -30.48 -8.22
CA GLU A 91 34.36 -29.79 -7.42
C GLU A 91 35.53 -30.71 -7.04
N ARG A 92 35.25 -31.98 -6.72
CA ARG A 92 36.29 -32.98 -6.44
C ARG A 92 37.07 -33.37 -7.68
N GLU A 93 36.40 -33.55 -8.82
CA GLU A 93 37.04 -33.85 -10.11
C GLU A 93 37.90 -32.68 -10.60
N LEU A 94 37.42 -31.44 -10.46
CA LEU A 94 38.20 -30.23 -10.76
C LEU A 94 39.42 -30.11 -9.84
N SER A 95 39.28 -30.43 -8.56
CA SER A 95 40.38 -30.41 -7.59
C SER A 95 41.46 -31.46 -7.89
N THR A 96 41.08 -32.68 -8.29
CA THR A 96 42.05 -33.70 -8.70
C THR A 96 42.71 -33.31 -10.02
N GLN A 97 41.96 -32.81 -11.00
CA GLN A 97 42.50 -32.32 -12.27
C GLN A 97 43.49 -31.15 -12.08
N ALA A 98 43.20 -30.21 -11.19
CA ALA A 98 44.13 -29.14 -10.82
C ALA A 98 45.43 -29.71 -10.20
N GLY A 99 45.32 -30.70 -9.31
CA GLY A 99 46.47 -31.39 -8.72
C GLY A 99 47.32 -32.16 -9.75
N HIS A 100 46.71 -32.79 -10.75
CA HIS A 100 47.43 -33.41 -11.88
C HIS A 100 48.14 -32.37 -12.75
N THR A 101 47.48 -31.26 -13.05
CA THR A 101 48.02 -30.16 -13.87
C THR A 101 49.23 -29.52 -13.18
N TRP A 102 49.16 -29.30 -11.86
CA TRP A 102 50.27 -28.77 -11.06
C TRP A 102 51.51 -29.69 -11.08
N LYS A 103 51.31 -31.02 -10.95
CA LYS A 103 52.41 -32.00 -11.04
C LYS A 103 53.07 -32.01 -12.42
N LEU A 104 52.27 -31.94 -13.49
CA LEU A 104 52.78 -31.80 -14.86
C LEU A 104 53.59 -30.51 -15.05
N GLN A 105 53.13 -29.40 -14.48
CA GLN A 105 53.84 -28.12 -14.55
C GLN A 105 55.16 -28.12 -13.75
N GLN A 106 55.20 -28.79 -12.59
CA GLN A 106 56.43 -28.99 -11.83
C GLN A 106 57.44 -29.89 -12.59
N GLN A 107 56.98 -30.97 -13.22
CA GLN A 107 57.82 -31.80 -14.09
C GLN A 107 58.36 -31.02 -15.28
N LYS A 108 57.53 -30.18 -15.92
CA LYS A 108 57.97 -29.28 -16.99
C LYS A 108 59.08 -28.34 -16.50
N GLN A 109 58.90 -27.66 -15.37
CA GLN A 109 59.93 -26.77 -14.81
C GLN A 109 61.25 -27.50 -14.49
N ALA A 110 61.19 -28.75 -14.01
CA ALA A 110 62.39 -29.55 -13.79
C ALA A 110 63.13 -29.86 -15.11
N VAL A 111 62.41 -30.20 -16.19
CA VAL A 111 62.98 -30.41 -17.53
C VAL A 111 63.54 -29.12 -18.11
N ASP A 112 62.82 -28.00 -18.00
CA ASP A 112 63.28 -26.67 -18.44
C ASP A 112 64.60 -26.26 -17.71
N THR A 113 64.72 -26.60 -16.41
CA THR A 113 65.94 -26.34 -15.62
C THR A 113 67.11 -27.24 -16.05
N GLN A 114 66.87 -28.51 -16.36
CA GLN A 114 67.89 -29.41 -16.90
C GLN A 114 68.38 -28.95 -18.29
N LEU A 115 67.47 -28.46 -19.14
CA LEU A 115 67.81 -27.87 -20.44
C LEU A 115 68.65 -26.60 -20.31
N ALA A 116 68.39 -25.75 -19.30
CA ALA A 116 69.22 -24.59 -19.01
C ALA A 116 70.65 -24.99 -18.59
N LEU A 117 70.79 -25.95 -17.68
CA LEU A 117 72.11 -26.45 -17.22
C LEU A 117 72.94 -27.10 -18.34
N LEU A 118 72.29 -27.78 -19.30
CA LEU A 118 72.95 -28.30 -20.51
C LEU A 118 73.37 -27.19 -21.49
N ARG A 119 72.76 -25.99 -21.40
CA ARG A 119 73.09 -24.83 -22.23
C ARG A 119 74.32 -24.07 -21.70
N ASP A 120 74.51 -24.06 -20.38
CA ASP A 120 75.60 -23.34 -19.70
C ASP A 120 76.90 -24.15 -19.53
N SER A 121 76.92 -25.43 -19.90
CA SER A 121 78.05 -26.36 -19.67
C SER A 121 78.99 -26.58 -20.87
N SER A 122 79.00 -25.68 -21.86
CA SER A 122 79.89 -25.75 -23.04
C SER A 122 81.10 -24.78 -22.94
N PRO A 123 82.35 -25.27 -22.88
CA PRO A 123 83.55 -24.42 -22.79
C PRO A 123 84.05 -23.91 -24.15
N ARG A 124 84.55 -22.66 -24.17
CA ARG A 124 85.04 -21.91 -25.34
C ARG A 124 86.41 -22.41 -25.88
N ARG A 125 86.76 -21.98 -27.10
CA ARG A 125 88.16 -21.86 -27.57
C ARG A 125 88.40 -20.58 -28.40
N GLU A 126 89.68 -20.22 -28.57
CA GLU A 126 90.17 -18.84 -28.85
C GLU A 126 90.23 -18.42 -30.34
N GLY A 127 90.56 -17.14 -30.60
CA GLY A 127 90.78 -16.53 -31.94
C GLY A 127 92.20 -16.79 -32.51
N PRO A 128 92.83 -15.88 -33.32
CA PRO A 128 92.48 -14.47 -33.65
C PRO A 128 92.69 -14.05 -35.14
N TYR A 129 92.60 -12.73 -35.41
CA TYR A 129 93.00 -11.97 -36.62
C TYR A 129 92.18 -12.03 -37.93
N SER A 130 91.99 -10.85 -38.53
CA SER A 130 91.56 -10.62 -39.92
C SER A 130 92.73 -10.86 -40.89
N PRO A 131 92.45 -11.19 -42.16
CA PRO A 131 92.53 -10.13 -43.18
C PRO A 131 91.37 -10.12 -44.19
N ALA A 132 91.34 -9.09 -45.02
CA ALA A 132 90.32 -8.87 -46.04
C ALA A 132 90.62 -9.59 -47.38
N ALA A 133 89.62 -9.51 -48.28
CA ALA A 133 89.65 -9.79 -49.73
C ALA A 133 89.58 -11.27 -50.18
N GLY A 134 88.81 -11.49 -51.26
CA GLY A 134 88.84 -12.70 -52.07
C GLY A 134 87.46 -13.25 -52.46
N ASP A 135 86.92 -12.84 -53.61
CA ASP A 135 85.90 -13.61 -54.31
C ASP A 135 86.46 -14.98 -54.74
N ALA A 136 85.67 -16.05 -54.60
CA ALA A 136 85.49 -17.10 -55.61
C ALA A 136 84.55 -18.24 -55.14
N VAL A 137 83.47 -18.46 -55.90
CA VAL A 137 83.02 -19.75 -56.49
C VAL A 137 83.82 -21.00 -56.03
N GLU A 138 83.22 -22.08 -55.51
CA GLU A 138 82.31 -22.99 -56.25
C GLU A 138 81.54 -23.99 -55.36
N ASN A 139 80.59 -24.73 -55.96
CA ASN A 139 79.78 -25.77 -55.34
C ASN A 139 80.58 -26.96 -54.77
N THR A 140 80.08 -27.54 -53.67
CA THR A 140 80.06 -29.01 -53.53
C THR A 140 78.86 -29.44 -52.69
N ALA A 141 78.02 -30.33 -53.23
CA ALA A 141 76.74 -30.69 -52.63
C ALA A 141 76.90 -31.64 -51.42
N ASN A 142 76.30 -31.30 -50.29
CA ASN A 142 76.36 -32.08 -49.05
C ASN A 142 74.96 -32.63 -48.69
N PRO A 143 74.72 -33.96 -48.74
CA PRO A 143 73.38 -34.53 -48.52
C PRO A 143 72.79 -34.31 -47.11
N MET A 144 73.62 -34.05 -46.10
CA MET A 144 73.18 -33.87 -44.71
C MET A 144 72.38 -32.57 -44.49
N GLN A 145 72.69 -31.50 -45.23
CA GLN A 145 72.11 -30.17 -44.99
C GLN A 145 70.63 -30.09 -45.44
N GLN A 146 70.21 -30.91 -46.41
CA GLN A 146 68.82 -31.01 -46.85
C GLN A 146 67.87 -31.68 -45.84
N LEU A 147 68.39 -32.46 -44.88
CA LEU A 147 67.57 -33.06 -43.82
C LEU A 147 67.22 -32.02 -42.76
N ASP A 148 68.22 -31.30 -42.23
CA ASP A 148 68.01 -30.21 -41.27
C ASP A 148 67.11 -29.11 -41.84
N GLU A 149 67.27 -28.72 -43.12
CA GLU A 149 66.36 -27.75 -43.75
C GLU A 149 64.91 -28.26 -43.89
N LYS A 150 64.71 -29.57 -44.11
CA LYS A 150 63.36 -30.16 -44.20
C LYS A 150 62.69 -30.23 -42.83
N ASP A 151 63.42 -30.59 -41.78
CA ASP A 151 62.87 -30.65 -40.44
C ASP A 151 62.69 -29.25 -39.85
N ALA A 152 63.57 -28.28 -40.12
CA ALA A 152 63.35 -26.86 -39.80
C ALA A 152 62.07 -26.32 -40.48
N ARG A 153 61.84 -26.64 -41.76
CA ARG A 153 60.59 -26.29 -42.46
C ARG A 153 59.36 -26.97 -41.85
N ARG A 154 59.46 -28.22 -41.40
CA ARG A 154 58.38 -28.91 -40.66
C ARG A 154 58.08 -28.22 -39.33
N PHE A 155 59.10 -27.85 -38.55
CA PHE A 155 58.89 -27.10 -37.31
C PHE A 155 58.28 -25.72 -37.56
N GLN A 156 58.72 -24.99 -38.59
CA GLN A 156 58.10 -23.72 -38.97
C GLN A 156 56.63 -23.87 -39.40
N LEU A 157 56.31 -24.89 -40.21
CA LEU A 157 54.91 -25.22 -40.52
C LEU A 157 54.11 -25.57 -39.26
N LYS A 158 54.68 -26.31 -38.31
CA LYS A 158 53.98 -26.69 -37.08
C LYS A 158 53.76 -25.50 -36.15
N ILE A 159 54.71 -24.58 -36.07
CA ILE A 159 54.55 -23.30 -35.37
C ILE A 159 53.45 -22.49 -36.05
N ALA A 160 53.44 -22.38 -37.38
CA ALA A 160 52.40 -21.67 -38.13
C ALA A 160 51.00 -22.28 -37.93
N GLU A 161 50.87 -23.62 -37.94
CA GLU A 161 49.62 -24.32 -37.57
C GLU A 161 49.17 -23.96 -36.15
N LEU A 162 50.06 -24.08 -35.17
CA LEU A 162 49.73 -23.80 -33.77
C LEU A 162 49.34 -22.33 -33.57
N SER A 163 50.05 -21.38 -34.19
CA SER A 163 49.69 -19.96 -34.18
C SER A 163 48.38 -19.64 -34.91
N ALA A 164 47.99 -20.45 -35.90
CA ALA A 164 46.68 -20.32 -36.56
C ALA A 164 45.54 -20.93 -35.70
N ILE A 165 45.82 -22.00 -34.95
CA ILE A 165 44.88 -22.57 -33.96
C ILE A 165 44.69 -21.62 -32.78
N ILE A 166 45.77 -21.03 -32.27
CA ILE A 166 45.72 -20.02 -31.19
C ILE A 166 44.83 -18.85 -31.60
N ARG A 167 45.03 -18.26 -32.80
CA ARG A 167 44.16 -17.20 -33.30
C ARG A 167 42.68 -17.60 -33.38
N LYS A 168 42.37 -18.79 -33.91
CA LYS A 168 40.98 -19.29 -33.95
C LYS A 168 40.37 -19.48 -32.55
N LEU A 169 41.19 -19.84 -31.56
CA LEU A 169 40.75 -19.93 -30.17
C LEU A 169 40.56 -18.55 -29.56
N GLU A 170 41.44 -17.58 -29.84
CA GLU A 170 41.31 -16.17 -29.43
C GLU A 170 40.04 -15.53 -30.01
N ASP A 171 39.81 -15.67 -31.33
CA ASP A 171 38.59 -15.21 -32.01
C ASP A 171 37.33 -15.81 -31.37
N ARG A 172 37.34 -17.11 -31.07
CA ARG A 172 36.21 -17.78 -30.40
C ARG A 172 36.04 -17.34 -28.94
N ASN A 173 37.12 -17.01 -28.25
CA ASN A 173 37.08 -16.51 -26.87
C ASN A 173 36.54 -15.07 -26.83
N ALA A 174 36.85 -14.25 -27.84
CA ALA A 174 36.26 -12.93 -28.02
C ALA A 174 34.74 -13.01 -28.21
N LEU A 175 34.27 -13.87 -29.12
CA LEU A 175 32.84 -14.11 -29.35
C LEU A 175 32.11 -14.60 -28.08
N LEU A 176 32.70 -15.55 -27.33
CA LEU A 176 32.13 -16.01 -26.05
C LEU A 176 32.08 -14.90 -24.99
N SER A 177 33.04 -13.96 -25.00
CA SER A 177 33.05 -12.79 -24.12
C SER A 177 31.95 -11.80 -24.50
N GLU A 178 31.73 -11.57 -25.79
CA GLU A 178 30.62 -10.77 -26.32
C GLU A 178 29.26 -11.38 -25.98
N GLU A 179 29.05 -12.68 -26.22
CA GLU A 179 27.84 -13.41 -25.82
C GLU A 179 27.57 -13.30 -24.31
N ARG A 180 28.61 -13.47 -23.48
CA ARG A 180 28.53 -13.32 -22.02
C ARG A 180 28.15 -11.90 -21.58
N ASN A 181 28.65 -10.88 -22.28
CA ASN A 181 28.33 -9.48 -21.96
C ASN A 181 26.91 -9.10 -22.42
N GLU A 182 26.45 -9.61 -23.55
CA GLU A 182 25.08 -9.44 -24.04
C GLU A 182 24.06 -10.18 -23.15
N LEU A 183 24.40 -11.38 -22.64
CA LEU A 183 23.59 -12.06 -21.62
C LEU A 183 23.50 -11.27 -20.30
N LEU A 184 24.60 -10.66 -19.85
CA LEU A 184 24.60 -9.76 -18.69
C LEU A 184 23.76 -8.49 -18.92
N LYS A 185 23.73 -7.97 -20.14
CA LYS A 185 22.87 -6.83 -20.51
C LYS A 185 21.39 -7.21 -20.44
N ARG A 186 21.01 -8.33 -21.05
CA ARG A 186 19.63 -8.88 -20.99
C ARG A 186 19.20 -9.20 -19.57
N LEU A 187 20.10 -9.69 -18.71
CA LEU A 187 19.83 -9.90 -17.29
C LEU A 187 19.46 -8.59 -16.60
N ARG A 188 20.24 -7.52 -16.77
CA ARG A 188 19.97 -6.19 -16.20
C ARG A 188 18.68 -5.58 -16.73
N GLU A 189 18.38 -5.76 -18.01
CA GLU A 189 17.12 -5.31 -18.63
C GLU A 189 15.91 -6.06 -18.04
N ALA A 190 16.01 -7.38 -17.85
CA ALA A 190 14.97 -8.18 -17.20
C ALA A 190 14.80 -7.81 -15.71
N GLU A 191 15.88 -7.60 -14.97
CA GLU A 191 15.85 -7.12 -13.58
C GLU A 191 15.18 -5.73 -13.48
N SER A 192 15.48 -4.83 -14.42
CA SER A 192 14.87 -3.50 -14.51
C SER A 192 13.36 -3.58 -14.74
N GLN A 193 12.89 -4.52 -15.57
CA GLN A 193 11.46 -4.77 -15.81
C GLN A 193 10.77 -5.44 -14.62
N TYR A 194 11.44 -6.34 -13.89
CA TYR A 194 10.85 -7.06 -12.76
C TYR A 194 10.73 -6.22 -11.48
N LYS A 195 11.65 -5.27 -11.26
CA LYS A 195 11.68 -4.40 -10.07
C LYS A 195 10.37 -3.61 -9.82
N PRO A 196 9.78 -2.89 -10.79
CA PRO A 196 8.50 -2.20 -10.58
C PRO A 196 7.33 -3.17 -10.38
N LEU A 197 7.38 -4.39 -10.94
CA LEU A 197 6.37 -5.42 -10.70
C LEU A 197 6.44 -5.96 -9.27
N LEU A 198 7.65 -6.18 -8.72
CA LEU A 198 7.85 -6.56 -7.32
C LEU A 198 7.36 -5.46 -6.37
N ASP A 199 7.66 -4.19 -6.64
CA ASP A 199 7.18 -3.08 -5.81
C ASP A 199 5.67 -2.86 -5.93
N LYS A 200 5.07 -3.09 -7.11
CA LYS A 200 3.61 -3.13 -7.28
C LYS A 200 2.98 -4.28 -6.49
N ASN A 201 3.58 -5.47 -6.53
CA ASN A 201 3.13 -6.64 -5.76
C ASN A 201 3.19 -6.35 -4.26
N ARG A 202 4.30 -5.83 -3.73
CA ARG A 202 4.43 -5.39 -2.32
C ARG A 202 3.40 -4.34 -1.88
N ARG A 203 2.92 -3.47 -2.79
CA ARG A 203 1.83 -2.53 -2.49
C ARG A 203 0.47 -3.22 -2.48
N LEU A 204 0.25 -4.19 -3.36
CA LEU A 204 -0.95 -5.01 -3.40
C LEU A 204 -1.04 -5.95 -2.19
N SER A 205 0.07 -6.55 -1.73
CA SER A 205 0.10 -7.34 -0.49
C SER A 205 -0.35 -6.52 0.73
N ARG A 206 0.19 -5.30 0.89
CA ARG A 206 -0.22 -4.37 1.96
C ARG A 206 -1.70 -4.00 1.88
N LYS A 207 -2.21 -3.70 0.67
CA LYS A 207 -3.66 -3.47 0.47
C LYS A 207 -4.50 -4.70 0.79
N ASN A 208 -4.04 -5.92 0.47
CA ASN A 208 -4.73 -7.15 0.84
C ASN A 208 -4.73 -7.35 2.37
N GLU A 209 -3.63 -7.06 3.07
CA GLU A 209 -3.57 -7.08 4.54
C GLU A 209 -4.57 -6.07 5.13
N GLU A 210 -4.57 -4.82 4.65
CA GLU A 210 -5.54 -3.78 5.04
C GLU A 210 -7.00 -4.22 4.82
N LEU A 211 -7.30 -4.84 3.67
CA LEU A 211 -8.64 -5.36 3.34
C LEU A 211 -9.03 -6.56 4.21
N VAL A 212 -8.10 -7.47 4.53
CA VAL A 212 -8.33 -8.59 5.46
C VAL A 212 -8.60 -8.07 6.87
N HIS A 213 -7.89 -7.03 7.32
CA HIS A 213 -8.17 -6.36 8.59
C HIS A 213 -9.53 -5.63 8.56
N ALA A 214 -9.93 -5.02 7.44
CA ALA A 214 -11.25 -4.43 7.28
C ALA A 214 -12.37 -5.48 7.31
N LEU A 215 -12.21 -6.59 6.58
CA LEU A 215 -13.13 -7.73 6.59
C LEU A 215 -13.32 -8.28 8.00
N ARG A 216 -12.24 -8.59 8.73
CA ARG A 216 -12.33 -9.06 10.13
C ARG A 216 -13.10 -8.11 11.05
N ARG A 217 -12.99 -6.79 10.87
CA ARG A 217 -13.78 -5.82 11.64
C ARG A 217 -15.28 -5.89 11.28
N MET A 218 -15.60 -6.07 10.01
CA MET A 218 -16.99 -6.22 9.55
C MET A 218 -17.58 -7.58 9.96
N GLU A 219 -16.80 -8.66 9.90
CA GLU A 219 -17.16 -10.00 10.41
C GLU A 219 -17.45 -9.96 11.91
N ASN A 220 -16.58 -9.32 12.71
CA ASN A 220 -16.80 -9.15 14.15
C ASN A 220 -18.07 -8.31 14.43
N LYS A 221 -18.32 -7.24 13.67
CA LYS A 221 -19.52 -6.43 13.82
C LYS A 221 -20.79 -7.19 13.41
N LEU A 222 -20.73 -8.00 12.36
CA LEU A 222 -21.82 -8.88 11.95
C LEU A 222 -22.08 -9.98 12.99
N HIS A 223 -21.02 -10.55 13.59
CA HIS A 223 -21.15 -11.51 14.68
C HIS A 223 -21.85 -10.87 15.90
N PHE A 224 -21.45 -9.65 16.28
CA PHE A 224 -22.09 -8.90 17.37
C PHE A 224 -23.58 -8.62 17.09
N ILE A 225 -23.94 -8.11 15.90
CA ILE A 225 -25.33 -7.86 15.50
C ILE A 225 -26.15 -9.15 15.39
N THR A 226 -25.51 -10.27 15.02
CA THR A 226 -26.15 -11.60 14.97
C THR A 226 -26.43 -12.13 16.37
N GLN A 227 -25.47 -11.97 17.29
CA GLN A 227 -25.60 -12.33 18.69
C GLN A 227 -26.68 -11.50 19.39
N GLU A 228 -26.67 -10.18 19.20
CA GLU A 228 -27.72 -9.27 19.67
C GLU A 228 -29.10 -9.65 19.10
N ASN A 229 -29.20 -10.04 17.83
CA ASN A 229 -30.45 -10.55 17.24
C ASN A 229 -30.92 -11.87 17.87
N ILE A 230 -30.00 -12.77 18.24
CA ILE A 230 -30.34 -14.02 18.94
C ILE A 230 -30.85 -13.69 20.34
N GLU A 231 -30.15 -12.83 21.10
CA GLU A 231 -30.58 -12.41 22.44
C GLU A 231 -31.92 -11.67 22.42
N MET A 232 -32.17 -10.81 21.43
CA MET A 232 -33.47 -10.14 21.26
C MET A 232 -34.58 -11.13 20.88
N ARG A 233 -34.28 -12.19 20.12
CA ARG A 233 -35.24 -13.26 19.81
C ARG A 233 -35.50 -14.18 21.01
N GLU A 234 -34.51 -14.44 21.84
CA GLU A 234 -34.67 -15.20 23.09
C GLU A 234 -35.50 -14.40 24.11
N LYS A 235 -35.21 -13.10 24.28
CA LYS A 235 -36.01 -12.16 25.10
C LYS A 235 -37.46 -12.03 24.61
N ALA A 236 -37.70 -12.08 23.30
CA ALA A 236 -39.05 -12.10 22.72
C ALA A 236 -39.73 -13.49 22.79
N GLY A 237 -38.94 -14.57 22.86
CA GLY A 237 -39.40 -15.96 22.86
C GLY A 237 -40.03 -16.43 24.17
N THR A 238 -39.80 -15.73 25.28
CA THR A 238 -40.33 -16.07 26.60
C THR A 238 -41.83 -15.82 26.75
N ILE A 239 -42.47 -15.13 25.80
CA ILE A 239 -43.92 -14.86 25.83
C ILE A 239 -44.72 -16.11 25.39
N ARG A 240 -44.74 -17.14 26.25
CA ARG A 240 -45.80 -18.15 26.22
C ARG A 240 -47.12 -17.48 26.66
N ARG A 241 -48.15 -17.55 25.82
CA ARG A 241 -49.51 -17.09 26.16
C ARG A 241 -49.98 -17.74 27.46
N PRO A 242 -50.31 -16.98 28.52
CA PRO A 242 -50.95 -17.52 29.71
C PRO A 242 -52.39 -17.94 29.37
N SER A 243 -52.84 -19.06 29.91
CA SER A 243 -54.21 -19.56 29.73
C SER A 243 -54.89 -19.96 31.04
N SER A 244 -54.59 -19.24 32.14
CA SER A 244 -55.46 -19.15 33.32
C SER A 244 -55.15 -17.88 34.13
N LEU A 245 -56.06 -17.49 35.02
CA LEU A 245 -55.90 -16.30 35.87
C LEU A 245 -55.02 -16.55 37.10
N ASN A 246 -54.75 -17.82 37.45
CA ASN A 246 -53.95 -18.18 38.63
C ASN A 246 -52.43 -18.17 38.36
N ASP A 247 -52.01 -18.20 37.09
CA ASP A 247 -50.59 -18.22 36.72
C ASP A 247 -49.92 -16.84 36.88
N LEU A 248 -50.70 -15.76 37.02
CA LEU A 248 -50.19 -14.39 37.14
C LEU A 248 -49.49 -14.12 38.47
N ASP A 249 -50.02 -14.64 39.58
CA ASP A 249 -49.47 -14.44 40.93
C ASP A 249 -48.12 -15.15 41.09
N GLN A 250 -48.05 -16.44 40.72
CA GLN A 250 -46.80 -17.21 40.72
C GLN A 250 -45.78 -16.64 39.73
N SER A 251 -46.22 -16.19 38.55
CA SER A 251 -45.34 -15.56 37.57
C SER A 251 -44.80 -14.19 38.03
N GLN A 252 -45.46 -13.52 38.98
CA GLN A 252 -44.94 -12.30 39.58
C GLN A 252 -43.93 -12.61 40.69
N GLU A 253 -44.24 -13.54 41.62
CA GLU A 253 -43.26 -14.00 42.62
C GLU A 253 -42.00 -14.60 41.96
N GLU A 254 -42.14 -15.41 40.91
CA GLU A 254 -40.99 -15.95 40.16
C GLU A 254 -40.15 -14.84 39.52
N ARG A 255 -40.77 -13.79 38.97
CA ARG A 255 -40.06 -12.63 38.40
C ARG A 255 -39.36 -11.78 39.46
N GLU A 256 -39.97 -11.61 40.64
CA GLU A 256 -39.33 -10.91 41.77
C GLU A 256 -38.15 -11.72 42.33
N ILE A 257 -38.29 -13.05 42.44
CA ILE A 257 -37.19 -13.96 42.83
C ILE A 257 -36.07 -13.97 41.78
N GLU A 258 -36.41 -13.95 40.49
CA GLU A 258 -35.43 -13.91 39.40
C GLU A 258 -34.70 -12.56 39.33
N PHE A 259 -35.40 -11.45 39.53
CA PHE A 259 -34.81 -10.11 39.68
C PHE A 259 -33.84 -10.04 40.88
N LEU A 260 -34.23 -10.57 42.04
CA LEU A 260 -33.36 -10.66 43.22
C LEU A 260 -32.15 -11.56 42.98
N ARG A 261 -32.29 -12.67 42.24
CA ARG A 261 -31.17 -13.53 41.84
C ARG A 261 -30.20 -12.82 40.89
N LEU A 262 -30.71 -12.09 39.90
CA LEU A 262 -29.90 -11.27 38.99
C LEU A 262 -29.14 -10.19 39.76
N GLN A 263 -29.79 -9.49 40.70
CA GLN A 263 -29.16 -8.46 41.52
C GLN A 263 -28.06 -9.05 42.45
N VAL A 264 -28.28 -10.24 43.02
CA VAL A 264 -27.24 -10.96 43.78
C VAL A 264 -26.08 -11.42 42.88
N LEU A 265 -26.36 -11.87 41.65
CA LEU A 265 -25.33 -12.27 40.69
C LEU A 265 -24.49 -11.07 40.23
N GLU A 266 -25.12 -9.92 40.02
CA GLU A 266 -24.45 -8.66 39.67
C GLU A 266 -23.59 -8.14 40.82
N GLN A 267 -24.09 -8.18 42.06
CA GLN A 267 -23.29 -7.89 43.25
C GLN A 267 -22.10 -8.85 43.41
N GLN A 268 -22.27 -10.14 43.12
CA GLN A 268 -21.17 -11.11 43.14
C GLN A 268 -20.13 -10.83 42.06
N ASN A 269 -20.53 -10.49 40.84
CA ASN A 269 -19.61 -10.11 39.76
C ASN A 269 -18.80 -8.85 40.14
N ILE A 270 -19.43 -7.84 40.75
CA ILE A 270 -18.76 -6.64 41.25
C ILE A 270 -17.75 -7.00 42.35
N ILE A 271 -18.10 -7.90 43.28
CA ILE A 271 -17.19 -8.40 44.32
C ILE A 271 -16.00 -9.14 43.71
N ASP A 272 -16.24 -10.00 42.72
CA ASP A 272 -15.19 -10.78 42.04
C ASP A 272 -14.24 -9.88 41.24
N ASP A 273 -14.75 -8.87 40.54
CA ASP A 273 -13.93 -7.94 39.76
C ASP A 273 -13.15 -6.96 40.65
N LEU A 274 -13.74 -6.49 41.76
CA LEU A 274 -13.00 -5.75 42.78
C LEU A 274 -11.91 -6.62 43.44
N SER A 275 -12.18 -7.91 43.65
CA SER A 275 -11.20 -8.86 44.19
C SER A 275 -10.03 -9.08 43.22
N LYS A 276 -10.30 -9.31 41.93
CA LYS A 276 -9.27 -9.40 40.87
C LYS A 276 -8.48 -8.11 40.73
N ALA A 277 -9.12 -6.94 40.86
CA ALA A 277 -8.45 -5.64 40.83
C ALA A 277 -7.52 -5.46 42.04
N LEU A 278 -7.95 -5.88 43.24
CA LEU A 278 -7.13 -5.88 44.46
C LEU A 278 -5.94 -6.85 44.37
N GLU A 279 -6.13 -8.05 43.84
CA GLU A 279 -5.03 -8.99 43.56
C GLU A 279 -4.04 -8.39 42.54
N THR A 280 -4.54 -7.84 41.43
CA THR A 280 -3.71 -7.22 40.40
C THR A 280 -2.93 -6.02 40.94
N ALA A 281 -3.57 -5.17 41.76
CA ALA A 281 -2.90 -4.07 42.45
C ALA A 281 -1.85 -4.59 43.45
N GLY A 282 -2.11 -5.69 44.15
CA GLY A 282 -1.14 -6.39 45.01
C GLY A 282 0.08 -6.92 44.23
N TYR A 283 -0.14 -7.54 43.06
CA TYR A 283 0.92 -7.97 42.16
C TYR A 283 1.74 -6.77 41.66
N VAL A 284 1.09 -5.73 41.16
CA VAL A 284 1.76 -4.49 40.69
C VAL A 284 2.57 -3.85 41.81
N LYS A 285 2.02 -3.75 43.03
CA LYS A 285 2.75 -3.27 44.22
C LYS A 285 3.98 -4.13 44.51
N SER A 286 3.86 -5.45 44.51
CA SER A 286 4.98 -6.37 44.75
C SER A 286 6.07 -6.31 43.66
N VAL A 287 5.69 -6.00 42.42
CA VAL A 287 6.62 -5.78 41.29
C VAL A 287 7.34 -4.46 41.45
N ILE A 288 6.63 -3.38 41.82
CA ILE A 288 7.21 -2.06 42.09
C ILE A 288 8.17 -2.13 43.28
N GLU A 289 7.79 -2.78 44.38
CA GLU A 289 8.66 -2.97 45.56
C GLU A 289 9.91 -3.80 45.22
N ARG A 290 9.75 -4.89 44.47
CA ARG A 290 10.88 -5.73 44.00
C ARG A 290 11.82 -4.96 43.07
N ASP A 291 11.28 -4.17 42.14
CA ASP A 291 12.10 -3.36 41.24
C ASP A 291 12.77 -2.17 41.96
N MET A 292 12.10 -1.54 42.92
CA MET A 292 12.68 -0.53 43.80
C MET A 292 13.85 -1.10 44.62
N LEU A 293 13.70 -2.30 45.20
CA LEU A 293 14.78 -3.03 45.87
C LEU A 293 15.94 -3.38 44.91
N LEU A 294 15.65 -3.71 43.65
CA LEU A 294 16.68 -3.94 42.63
C LEU A 294 17.40 -2.65 42.22
N ARG A 295 16.72 -1.49 42.22
CA ARG A 295 17.33 -0.17 42.00
C ARG A 295 18.24 0.22 43.16
N TYR A 296 17.80 0.07 44.41
CA TYR A 296 18.65 0.28 45.60
C TYR A 296 19.88 -0.65 45.59
N ARG A 297 19.70 -1.95 45.30
CA ARG A 297 20.82 -2.91 45.20
C ARG A 297 21.81 -2.55 44.08
N ARG A 298 21.34 -2.05 42.93
CA ARG A 298 22.22 -1.53 41.86
C ARG A 298 22.95 -0.26 42.31
N GLN A 299 22.30 0.64 43.03
CA GLN A 299 22.90 1.90 43.48
C GLN A 299 23.98 1.69 44.57
N ASP A 300 23.78 0.74 45.49
CA ASP A 300 24.80 0.32 46.46
C ASP A 300 26.03 -0.32 45.78
N SER A 301 25.82 -1.11 44.73
CA SER A 301 26.91 -1.75 43.98
C SER A 301 27.86 -0.74 43.32
N LEU A 302 27.37 0.46 42.99
CA LEU A 302 28.15 1.55 42.41
C LEU A 302 28.83 2.46 43.46
N ARG A 303 28.34 2.49 44.71
CA ARG A 303 28.94 3.32 45.78
C ARG A 303 30.15 2.69 46.47
N ARG A 304 30.37 1.37 46.36
CA ARG A 304 31.58 0.70 46.88
C ARG A 304 32.75 0.67 45.88
N LYS A 305 33.14 1.81 45.28
CA LYS A 305 34.42 1.94 44.54
C LYS A 305 34.84 3.39 44.19
N LYS A 306 35.25 4.20 45.19
CA LYS A 306 36.44 5.11 45.19
C LYS A 306 36.39 6.11 46.38
N PRO A 307 37.54 6.66 46.82
CA PRO A 307 37.64 7.35 48.11
C PRO A 307 37.33 8.86 48.08
N PHE A 308 37.16 9.41 49.29
CA PHE A 308 36.89 10.82 49.61
C PHE A 308 37.80 11.85 48.93
N ARG A 309 37.20 12.91 48.37
CA ARG A 309 37.64 14.32 48.52
C ARG A 309 36.44 15.27 48.58
N THR A 310 36.64 16.43 49.19
CA THR A 310 35.59 17.32 49.72
C THR A 310 35.22 18.50 48.82
N CYS A 311 33.93 18.84 48.89
CA CYS A 311 33.17 20.02 48.44
C CYS A 311 33.92 21.30 47.99
N ARG A 312 33.42 21.95 46.92
CA ARG A 312 32.59 23.18 46.99
C ARG A 312 31.94 23.56 45.62
N PRO A 313 30.83 24.32 45.60
CA PRO A 313 30.12 24.72 44.37
C PRO A 313 30.29 26.21 44.01
N VAL A 314 30.27 26.53 42.70
CA VAL A 314 30.12 27.87 42.08
C VAL A 314 29.39 27.63 40.75
N VAL A 315 28.08 27.90 40.63
CA VAL A 315 27.40 29.16 40.22
C VAL A 315 27.56 29.47 38.71
N GLU A 316 26.41 29.75 38.09
CA GLU A 316 26.16 29.91 36.66
C GLU A 316 26.64 31.26 36.08
N THR A 317 26.86 31.31 34.76
CA THR A 317 26.48 32.35 33.75
C THR A 317 27.40 32.19 32.52
N PHE A 318 27.11 32.59 31.28
CA PHE A 318 25.92 32.88 30.45
C PHE A 318 26.48 33.53 29.15
N PHE A 319 26.01 33.13 27.95
CA PHE A 319 26.44 33.64 26.62
C PHE A 319 27.93 33.42 26.22
N GLY A 320 28.32 33.31 24.94
CA GLY A 320 27.63 33.28 23.63
C GLY A 320 28.67 33.35 22.47
N TYR A 321 28.27 33.12 21.20
CA TYR A 321 28.84 33.57 19.88
C TYR A 321 30.37 33.91 19.74
N ASP A 322 31.10 33.68 18.64
CA ASP A 322 30.81 33.25 17.25
C ASP A 322 32.11 32.69 16.59
N GLU A 323 32.11 32.47 15.27
CA GLU A 323 33.21 31.93 14.45
C GLU A 323 34.49 32.81 14.24
N GLU A 324 35.47 32.17 13.60
CA GLU A 324 36.58 32.67 12.76
C GLU A 324 37.91 33.19 13.35
N GLY A 325 39.00 32.69 12.75
CA GLY A 325 40.26 33.42 12.57
C GLY A 325 41.44 33.05 13.47
N SER A 326 42.37 32.22 12.97
CA SER A 326 43.78 32.65 12.82
C SER A 326 44.62 31.65 12.01
N ILE A 327 45.39 32.24 11.11
CA ILE A 327 46.25 31.67 10.08
C ILE A 327 47.71 31.48 10.59
N ASP A 328 48.42 30.53 9.97
CA ASP A 328 49.87 30.44 9.66
C ASP A 328 51.06 30.45 10.68
N SER A 329 52.10 29.75 10.19
CA SER A 329 53.56 30.00 10.24
C SER A 329 54.48 29.52 11.38
N ASP A 330 55.27 28.50 11.01
CA ASP A 330 56.76 28.42 11.04
C ASP A 330 57.59 28.55 12.34
N GLY A 331 58.63 27.72 12.45
CA GLY A 331 59.72 27.96 13.42
C GLY A 331 60.73 26.82 13.62
N SER A 332 61.84 26.86 12.89
CA SER A 332 63.01 25.97 13.03
C SER A 332 64.31 26.81 12.94
N SER A 333 65.51 26.39 13.39
CA SER A 333 66.04 25.09 13.83
C SER A 333 67.11 25.29 14.93
N ILE A 334 67.84 24.24 15.36
CA ILE A 334 69.18 24.42 15.93
C ILE A 334 70.18 23.37 15.40
N SER A 335 71.38 23.81 15.02
CA SER A 335 72.47 22.99 14.50
C SER A 335 73.81 23.50 15.03
N TYR A 336 74.75 22.59 15.33
CA TYR A 336 76.09 22.93 15.77
C TYR A 336 77.01 23.34 14.62
N HIS A 337 77.91 24.30 14.84
CA HIS A 337 79.13 24.43 14.05
C HIS A 337 80.31 24.84 14.95
N THR A 338 81.49 24.29 14.66
CA THR A 338 82.78 24.61 15.30
C THR A 338 83.48 25.77 14.62
N ASP A 339 84.29 26.53 15.36
CA ASP A 339 85.42 27.30 14.81
C ASP A 339 86.59 27.48 15.81
N ARG A 340 87.77 27.88 15.31
CA ARG A 340 89.10 27.69 15.95
C ARG A 340 89.90 28.99 16.19
N THR A 341 90.42 29.18 17.42
CA THR A 341 91.79 29.69 17.80
C THR A 341 92.14 31.16 17.37
N PRO A 342 93.18 31.89 17.89
CA PRO A 342 94.23 31.58 18.88
C PRO A 342 94.47 32.64 20.01
N CYS A 343 95.33 32.32 20.99
CA CYS A 343 96.48 33.14 21.45
C CYS A 343 97.28 32.45 22.59
N THR A 344 98.61 32.56 22.53
CA THR A 344 99.66 32.17 23.50
C THR A 344 99.81 33.22 24.62
N PRO A 345 100.53 33.01 25.77
CA PRO A 345 101.79 32.23 25.89
C PRO A 345 101.94 31.45 27.25
N ASP A 346 103.09 31.10 27.85
CA ASP A 346 104.56 31.36 27.69
C ASP A 346 105.42 30.16 28.21
N ASP A 347 106.73 30.19 27.92
CA ASP A 347 107.92 29.56 28.55
C ASP A 347 108.01 28.05 28.91
N ASP A 348 108.85 27.36 28.12
CA ASP A 348 109.96 26.45 28.51
C ASP A 348 109.86 25.54 29.74
N LEU A 349 109.77 24.22 29.50
CA LEU A 349 110.77 23.20 29.89
C LEU A 349 110.45 21.81 29.30
N GLU A 350 111.49 20.98 29.13
CA GLU A 350 111.45 19.52 28.85
C GLU A 350 111.03 18.99 27.46
N GLU A 351 111.89 19.25 26.47
CA GLU A 351 111.90 18.68 25.11
C GLU A 351 112.02 17.12 25.04
N GLY A 352 112.13 16.43 26.18
CA GLY A 352 112.18 14.96 26.27
C GLY A 352 110.81 14.28 26.38
N MET A 353 109.92 14.80 27.23
CA MET A 353 108.64 14.16 27.57
C MET A 353 107.64 14.18 26.40
N LEU A 354 107.64 15.24 25.60
CA LEU A 354 106.80 15.40 24.41
C LEU A 354 107.02 14.28 23.37
N LYS A 355 108.23 13.70 23.30
CA LYS A 355 108.56 12.69 22.29
C LYS A 355 108.01 11.31 22.66
N GLU A 356 108.11 10.92 23.94
CA GLU A 356 107.46 9.70 24.42
C GLU A 356 105.93 9.84 24.46
N GLU A 357 105.40 11.00 24.84
CA GLU A 357 103.95 11.22 24.85
C GLU A 357 103.34 11.19 23.45
N THR A 358 104.01 11.79 22.45
CA THR A 358 103.55 11.71 21.05
C THR A 358 103.69 10.30 20.47
N GLU A 359 104.71 9.52 20.83
CA GLU A 359 104.85 8.13 20.41
C GLU A 359 103.82 7.20 21.07
N LEU A 360 103.47 7.44 22.34
CA LEU A 360 102.37 6.77 23.03
C LEU A 360 101.01 7.12 22.41
N ARG A 361 100.72 8.41 22.16
CA ARG A 361 99.51 8.85 21.44
C ARG A 361 99.45 8.24 20.03
N PHE A 362 100.56 8.10 19.32
CA PHE A 362 100.59 7.46 18.00
C PHE A 362 100.29 5.95 18.07
N ARG A 363 100.85 5.22 19.06
CA ARG A 363 100.49 3.82 19.30
C ARG A 363 99.02 3.66 19.67
N GLN A 364 98.49 4.54 20.51
CA GLN A 364 97.10 4.53 20.95
C GLN A 364 96.14 4.83 19.79
N LEU A 365 96.43 5.86 18.98
CA LEU A 365 95.69 6.17 17.76
C LEU A 365 95.74 5.04 16.72
N THR A 366 96.88 4.33 16.61
CA THR A 366 97.01 3.16 15.72
C THR A 366 96.15 1.99 16.22
N MET A 367 96.11 1.76 17.55
CA MET A 367 95.21 0.77 18.15
C MET A 367 93.74 1.12 17.95
N GLU A 368 93.34 2.38 18.14
CA GLU A 368 91.97 2.84 17.91
C GLU A 368 91.60 2.78 16.42
N TYR A 369 92.50 3.13 15.50
CA TYR A 369 92.29 2.96 14.07
C TYR A 369 92.06 1.49 13.69
N GLN A 370 92.86 0.57 14.22
CA GLN A 370 92.66 -0.87 14.00
C GLN A 370 91.41 -1.42 14.71
N ALA A 371 90.99 -0.83 15.84
CA ALA A 371 89.72 -1.17 16.48
C ALA A 371 88.54 -0.67 15.66
N LEU A 372 88.62 0.54 15.10
CA LEU A 372 87.61 1.14 14.23
C LEU A 372 87.50 0.40 12.90
N GLN A 373 88.62 0.00 12.27
CA GLN A 373 88.60 -0.86 11.08
C GLN A 373 87.94 -2.21 11.35
N ARG A 374 88.20 -2.83 12.51
CA ARG A 374 87.53 -4.08 12.91
C ARG A 374 86.05 -3.86 13.22
N ALA A 375 85.68 -2.78 13.89
CA ALA A 375 84.28 -2.43 14.14
C ALA A 375 83.51 -2.13 12.85
N TYR A 376 84.14 -1.44 11.90
CA TYR A 376 83.60 -1.19 10.57
C TYR A 376 83.42 -2.49 9.77
N ALA A 377 84.42 -3.39 9.78
CA ALA A 377 84.30 -4.70 9.16
C ALA A 377 83.18 -5.56 9.80
N LEU A 378 83.05 -5.56 11.13
CA LEU A 378 81.99 -6.27 11.85
C LEU A 378 80.60 -5.65 11.59
N LEU A 379 80.50 -4.33 11.39
CA LEU A 379 79.28 -3.68 10.93
C LEU A 379 78.96 -4.07 9.48
N GLN A 380 79.95 -4.12 8.59
CA GLN A 380 79.79 -4.61 7.22
C GLN A 380 79.30 -6.07 7.19
N GLU A 381 79.78 -6.89 8.13
CA GLU A 381 79.41 -8.31 8.28
C GLU A 381 78.02 -8.48 8.91
N GLN A 382 77.66 -7.71 9.96
CA GLN A 382 76.32 -7.73 10.55
C GLN A 382 75.23 -7.13 9.65
N VAL A 383 75.57 -6.13 8.82
CA VAL A 383 74.63 -5.57 7.84
C VAL A 383 74.41 -6.55 6.67
N GLY A 384 75.29 -7.54 6.49
CA GLY A 384 75.07 -8.69 5.63
C GLY A 384 75.18 -8.37 4.14
N GLY A 385 76.05 -9.08 3.43
CA GLY A 385 76.33 -8.85 2.02
C GLY A 385 75.18 -9.17 1.06
N THR A 386 74.16 -8.29 0.99
CA THR A 386 73.47 -7.81 -0.22
C THR A 386 72.50 -6.71 0.22
N PHE A 387 72.94 -5.45 0.21
CA PHE A 387 72.02 -4.30 0.26
C PHE A 387 71.30 -4.23 -1.10
N ASP A 388 70.32 -5.10 -1.27
CA ASP A 388 69.48 -5.20 -2.45
C ASP A 388 68.55 -3.99 -2.49
N ALA A 389 69.08 -2.88 -3.01
CA ALA A 389 68.36 -1.63 -3.12
C ALA A 389 67.05 -1.77 -3.92
N GLU A 390 66.94 -2.76 -4.80
CA GLU A 390 65.72 -3.06 -5.54
C GLU A 390 64.65 -3.73 -4.64
N LYS A 391 65.05 -4.61 -3.71
CA LYS A 391 64.16 -5.08 -2.64
C LYS A 391 63.76 -3.96 -1.70
N GLU A 392 64.70 -3.14 -1.22
CA GLU A 392 64.38 -2.07 -0.27
C GLU A 392 63.45 -1.01 -0.87
N VAL A 393 63.63 -0.67 -2.15
CA VAL A 393 62.68 0.15 -2.92
C VAL A 393 61.31 -0.53 -2.99
N LYS A 394 61.22 -1.84 -3.29
CA LYS A 394 59.94 -2.57 -3.32
C LYS A 394 59.26 -2.63 -1.94
N THR A 395 60.01 -2.82 -0.85
CA THR A 395 59.46 -2.78 0.52
C THR A 395 58.91 -1.37 0.81
N ARG A 396 59.64 -0.32 0.43
CA ARG A 396 59.24 1.07 0.60
C ARG A 396 58.01 1.43 -0.24
N GLU A 397 57.96 1.03 -1.51
CA GLU A 397 56.80 1.19 -2.39
C GLU A 397 55.57 0.46 -1.85
N GLN A 398 55.74 -0.76 -1.33
CA GLN A 398 54.66 -1.53 -0.74
C GLN A 398 54.12 -0.86 0.53
N LEU A 399 54.99 -0.42 1.44
CA LEU A 399 54.59 0.33 2.63
C LEU A 399 53.92 1.67 2.27
N GLN A 400 54.37 2.33 1.21
CA GLN A 400 53.77 3.56 0.71
C GLN A 400 52.37 3.32 0.10
N ALA A 401 52.17 2.20 -0.59
CA ALA A 401 50.85 1.77 -1.08
C ALA A 401 49.90 1.36 0.07
N GLU A 402 50.41 0.70 1.12
CA GLU A 402 49.65 0.38 2.32
C GLU A 402 49.24 1.64 3.10
N LEU A 403 50.15 2.61 3.24
CA LEU A 403 49.87 3.91 3.86
C LEU A 403 48.76 4.67 3.11
N ILE A 404 48.79 4.71 1.77
CA ILE A 404 47.73 5.32 0.95
C ILE A 404 46.39 4.59 1.15
N ARG A 405 46.39 3.25 1.21
CA ARG A 405 45.17 2.47 1.49
C ARG A 405 44.59 2.78 2.88
N PHE A 406 45.42 2.92 3.90
CA PHE A 406 44.97 3.30 5.24
C PHE A 406 44.44 4.74 5.28
N GLN A 407 45.09 5.69 4.58
CA GLN A 407 44.58 7.06 4.45
C GLN A 407 43.22 7.10 3.74
N THR A 408 43.05 6.37 2.64
CA THR A 408 41.75 6.26 1.95
C THR A 408 40.69 5.67 2.87
N ARG A 409 41.05 4.62 3.63
CA ARG A 409 40.13 3.98 4.59
C ARG A 409 39.76 4.88 5.76
N ILE A 410 40.67 5.74 6.21
CA ILE A 410 40.39 6.76 7.24
C ILE A 410 39.41 7.79 6.67
N ALA A 411 39.68 8.34 5.48
CA ALA A 411 38.79 9.31 4.82
C ALA A 411 37.38 8.74 4.56
N ASP A 412 37.27 7.47 4.13
CA ASP A 412 35.98 6.76 3.98
C ASP A 412 35.21 6.68 5.32
N LEU A 413 35.91 6.41 6.43
CA LEU A 413 35.33 6.28 7.76
C LEU A 413 34.95 7.63 8.36
N GLU A 414 35.77 8.67 8.17
CA GLU A 414 35.46 10.06 8.55
C GLU A 414 34.25 10.57 7.77
N CYS A 415 34.19 10.29 6.46
CA CYS A 415 33.03 10.57 5.63
C CYS A 415 31.79 9.82 6.15
N ALA A 416 31.87 8.52 6.43
CA ALA A 416 30.75 7.76 6.99
C ALA A 416 30.27 8.29 8.35
N LEU A 417 31.20 8.65 9.25
CA LEU A 417 30.89 9.24 10.57
C LEU A 417 30.22 10.61 10.45
N SER A 418 30.66 11.46 9.51
CA SER A 418 30.03 12.77 9.27
C SER A 418 28.57 12.63 8.80
N HIS A 419 28.26 11.64 7.97
CA HIS A 419 26.89 11.34 7.53
C HIS A 419 26.05 10.68 8.64
N GLN A 420 26.66 9.87 9.51
CA GLN A 420 25.97 9.21 10.62
C GLN A 420 25.45 10.21 11.68
N GLY A 421 26.01 11.42 11.74
CA GLY A 421 25.54 12.51 12.62
C GLY A 421 24.41 13.38 12.04
N GLN A 422 23.98 13.16 10.79
CA GLN A 422 23.09 14.07 10.06
C GLN A 422 21.61 13.64 10.00
N ASP A 423 21.17 12.71 10.85
CA ASP A 423 19.79 12.21 10.90
C ASP A 423 18.80 13.20 11.58
N MET A 424 18.95 14.50 11.29
CA MET A 424 18.07 15.57 11.77
C MET A 424 16.64 15.38 11.28
N LYS A 425 16.46 14.85 10.06
CA LYS A 425 15.14 14.56 9.48
C LYS A 425 14.35 13.58 10.33
N TRP A 426 14.96 12.51 10.84
CA TRP A 426 14.26 11.58 11.72
C TRP A 426 13.86 12.23 13.06
N ILE A 427 14.68 13.15 13.58
CA ILE A 427 14.35 13.91 14.80
C ILE A 427 13.18 14.87 14.55
N GLU A 428 13.19 15.59 13.43
CA GLU A 428 12.11 16.48 12.99
C GLU A 428 10.80 15.72 12.74
N GLU A 429 10.85 14.61 11.99
CA GLU A 429 9.70 13.73 11.74
C GLU A 429 9.12 13.16 13.04
N LYS A 430 9.99 12.71 13.96
CA LYS A 430 9.59 12.24 15.28
C LYS A 430 8.91 13.34 16.10
N GLN A 431 9.44 14.56 16.11
CA GLN A 431 8.83 15.70 16.81
C GLN A 431 7.47 16.09 16.18
N ALA A 432 7.37 16.10 14.85
CA ALA A 432 6.12 16.34 14.14
C ALA A 432 5.06 15.27 14.45
N LEU A 433 5.45 14.00 14.55
CA LEU A 433 4.58 12.90 14.97
C LEU A 433 4.12 13.04 16.43
N TYR A 434 4.98 13.49 17.35
CA TYR A 434 4.55 13.79 18.72
C TYR A 434 3.50 14.90 18.77
N LYS A 435 3.73 16.01 18.05
CA LYS A 435 2.77 17.12 17.99
C LYS A 435 1.42 16.66 17.40
N ARG A 436 1.45 15.91 16.30
CA ARG A 436 0.23 15.37 15.67
C ARG A 436 -0.51 14.37 16.55
N ASN A 437 0.20 13.55 17.33
CA ASN A 437 -0.43 12.68 18.33
C ASN A 437 -1.08 13.47 19.46
N GLN A 438 -0.47 14.59 19.90
CA GLN A 438 -1.08 15.45 20.92
C GLN A 438 -2.37 16.12 20.41
N GLU A 439 -2.36 16.64 19.17
CA GLU A 439 -3.56 17.17 18.50
C GLU A 439 -4.67 16.10 18.38
N LEU A 440 -4.31 14.84 18.11
CA LEU A 440 -5.26 13.72 18.05
C LEU A 440 -5.82 13.36 19.43
N VAL A 441 -5.01 13.38 20.49
CA VAL A 441 -5.47 13.12 21.87
C VAL A 441 -6.43 14.20 22.35
N GLU A 442 -6.15 15.48 22.07
CA GLU A 442 -7.07 16.59 22.37
C GLU A 442 -8.38 16.45 21.57
N LYS A 443 -8.29 16.05 20.29
CA LYS A 443 -9.49 15.80 19.48
C LYS A 443 -10.31 14.62 19.98
N ILE A 444 -9.69 13.52 20.43
CA ILE A 444 -10.39 12.39 21.05
C ILE A 444 -11.12 12.85 22.31
N LYS A 445 -10.45 13.59 23.20
CA LYS A 445 -11.05 14.11 24.43
C LYS A 445 -12.27 15.01 24.16
N ASN A 446 -12.20 15.85 23.12
CA ASN A 446 -13.34 16.68 22.71
C ASN A 446 -14.50 15.85 22.15
N MET A 447 -14.20 14.80 21.38
CA MET A 447 -15.23 13.85 20.89
C MET A 447 -15.87 13.06 22.04
N GLU A 448 -15.10 12.66 23.04
CA GLU A 448 -15.61 11.99 24.26
C GLU A 448 -16.57 12.90 25.05
N THR A 449 -16.26 14.20 25.18
CA THR A 449 -17.17 15.17 25.81
C THR A 449 -18.43 15.45 24.99
N GLU A 450 -18.33 15.40 23.67
CA GLU A 450 -19.50 15.53 22.79
C GLU A 450 -20.38 14.26 22.86
N GLU A 451 -19.76 13.08 22.92
CA GLU A 451 -20.45 11.79 23.11
C GLU A 451 -21.21 11.73 24.44
N THR A 452 -20.62 12.22 25.54
CA THR A 452 -21.34 12.27 26.82
C THR A 452 -22.48 13.29 26.81
N ARG A 453 -22.32 14.45 26.14
CA ARG A 453 -23.42 15.40 25.97
C ARG A 453 -24.58 14.79 25.17
N LEU A 454 -24.29 14.17 24.03
CA LEU A 454 -25.28 13.51 23.18
C LEU A 454 -25.97 12.33 23.88
N LYS A 455 -25.26 11.56 24.73
CA LYS A 455 -25.88 10.51 25.54
C LYS A 455 -26.90 11.08 26.54
N ASN A 456 -26.60 12.21 27.16
CA ASN A 456 -27.54 12.89 28.06
C ASN A 456 -28.77 13.41 27.28
N GLU A 457 -28.55 14.08 26.14
CA GLU A 457 -29.64 14.54 25.26
C GLU A 457 -30.55 13.39 24.79
N ILE A 458 -29.98 12.22 24.48
CA ILE A 458 -30.74 11.01 24.14
C ILE A 458 -31.54 10.48 25.34
N GLN A 459 -31.02 10.57 26.56
CA GLN A 459 -31.75 10.16 27.75
C GLN A 459 -32.91 11.12 28.05
N ASP A 460 -32.65 12.43 28.03
CA ASP A 460 -33.69 13.46 28.19
C ASP A 460 -34.83 13.28 27.16
N ALA A 461 -34.51 12.92 25.92
CA ALA A 461 -35.49 12.63 24.88
C ALA A 461 -36.29 11.35 25.11
N LYS A 462 -35.70 10.31 25.73
CA LYS A 462 -36.43 9.10 26.15
C LYS A 462 -37.38 9.39 27.28
N ASP A 463 -36.91 10.09 28.32
CA ASP A 463 -37.72 10.46 29.48
C ASP A 463 -38.93 11.33 29.05
N GLN A 464 -38.73 12.22 28.07
CA GLN A 464 -39.82 12.96 27.43
C GLN A 464 -40.78 12.06 26.64
N ASN A 465 -40.27 11.07 25.89
CA ASN A 465 -41.10 10.15 25.13
C ASN A 465 -41.95 9.25 26.06
N GLU A 466 -41.38 8.73 27.15
CA GLU A 466 -42.12 8.01 28.19
C GLU A 466 -43.24 8.89 28.78
N LEU A 467 -42.94 10.16 29.09
CA LEU A 467 -43.96 11.12 29.57
C LEU A 467 -45.08 11.37 28.55
N LEU A 468 -44.75 11.41 27.25
CA LEU A 468 -45.73 11.53 26.17
C LEU A 468 -46.58 10.25 26.03
N GLU A 469 -45.99 9.06 26.16
CA GLU A 469 -46.73 7.79 26.18
C GLU A 469 -47.73 7.74 27.36
N PHE A 470 -47.31 8.13 28.56
CA PHE A 470 -48.24 8.28 29.70
C PHE A 470 -49.36 9.27 29.40
N ARG A 471 -49.05 10.40 28.75
CA ARG A 471 -50.05 11.41 28.38
C ARG A 471 -51.03 10.91 27.31
N ILE A 472 -50.57 10.12 26.33
CA ILE A 472 -51.42 9.49 25.33
C ILE A 472 -52.40 8.52 26.01
N LEU A 473 -51.92 7.64 26.88
CA LEU A 473 -52.76 6.71 27.64
C LEU A 473 -53.79 7.45 28.53
N GLU A 474 -53.42 8.58 29.13
CA GLU A 474 -54.32 9.44 29.90
C GLU A 474 -55.40 10.14 29.04
N LEU A 475 -55.12 10.36 27.76
CA LEU A 475 -56.05 10.91 26.78
C LEU A 475 -56.97 9.83 26.20
N GLU A 476 -56.45 8.65 25.87
CA GLU A 476 -57.22 7.48 25.41
C GLU A 476 -58.24 7.01 26.48
N GLU A 477 -57.85 7.02 27.77
CA GLU A 477 -58.77 6.69 28.86
C GLU A 477 -59.83 7.79 29.08
N ARG A 478 -59.53 9.06 28.79
CA ARG A 478 -60.54 10.14 28.76
C ARG A 478 -61.47 10.02 27.55
N GLU A 479 -60.97 9.60 26.40
CA GLU A 479 -61.78 9.33 25.22
C GLU A 479 -62.75 8.16 25.50
N ARG A 480 -62.25 7.04 26.03
CA ARG A 480 -63.07 5.89 26.46
C ARG A 480 -64.17 6.23 27.48
N ARG A 481 -63.93 7.21 28.35
CA ARG A 481 -64.89 7.68 29.36
C ARG A 481 -65.81 8.79 28.88
N SER A 482 -65.57 9.35 27.70
CA SER A 482 -66.42 10.39 27.10
C SER A 482 -67.60 9.75 26.36
N PRO A 483 -68.82 10.34 26.41
CA PRO A 483 -69.92 9.87 25.57
C PRO A 483 -69.54 9.96 24.10
N ALA A 484 -69.78 8.88 23.34
CA ALA A 484 -69.24 8.68 21.99
C ALA A 484 -69.32 9.93 21.08
N ILE A 485 -68.15 10.50 20.78
CA ILE A 485 -67.98 11.43 19.67
C ILE A 485 -68.11 10.59 18.40
N ASN A 486 -69.24 10.74 17.71
CA ASN A 486 -69.49 10.04 16.46
C ASN A 486 -68.61 10.64 15.35
N PHE A 487 -67.45 10.05 15.10
CA PHE A 487 -66.71 10.30 13.86
C PHE A 487 -67.60 9.93 12.67
N GLN A 488 -68.03 10.95 11.92
CA GLN A 488 -68.78 10.75 10.69
C GLN A 488 -67.80 10.22 9.63
N ASN A 489 -68.17 9.15 8.92
CA ASN A 489 -67.38 8.65 7.79
C ASN A 489 -67.50 9.66 6.63
N ILE A 490 -66.49 10.50 6.47
CA ILE A 490 -66.42 11.48 5.38
C ILE A 490 -65.89 10.79 4.12
N HIS A 491 -66.55 11.00 2.99
CA HIS A 491 -66.11 10.46 1.70
C HIS A 491 -64.96 11.31 1.14
N PHE A 492 -63.80 10.69 0.93
CA PHE A 492 -62.63 11.37 0.36
C PHE A 492 -62.84 11.64 -1.14
N ALA A 493 -63.04 12.90 -1.51
CA ALA A 493 -63.09 13.34 -2.90
C ALA A 493 -61.67 13.38 -3.50
N GLU A 494 -61.54 12.98 -4.77
CA GLU A 494 -60.25 12.91 -5.46
C GLU A 494 -59.61 14.31 -5.59
N GLY A 495 -58.47 14.50 -4.91
CA GLY A 495 -57.72 15.77 -4.87
C GLY A 495 -57.70 16.48 -3.50
N ALA A 496 -58.60 16.14 -2.57
CA ALA A 496 -58.55 16.65 -1.19
C ALA A 496 -57.69 15.73 -0.31
N SER A 497 -56.82 16.29 0.54
CA SER A 497 -56.05 15.46 1.48
C SER A 497 -56.97 14.93 2.59
N PRO A 498 -56.73 13.71 3.12
CA PRO A 498 -57.53 13.19 4.24
C PRO A 498 -57.55 14.13 5.45
N LEU A 499 -56.41 14.77 5.74
CA LEU A 499 -56.28 15.74 6.83
C LEU A 499 -57.19 16.95 6.63
N GLN A 500 -57.27 17.49 5.41
CA GLN A 500 -58.11 18.65 5.07
C GLN A 500 -59.60 18.37 5.33
N LEU A 501 -60.08 17.17 4.98
CA LEU A 501 -61.47 16.77 5.21
C LEU A 501 -61.80 16.56 6.71
N TYR A 502 -60.84 16.10 7.51
CA TYR A 502 -61.01 16.07 8.98
C TYR A 502 -61.01 17.49 9.57
N CYS A 503 -60.12 18.38 9.12
CA CYS A 503 -60.10 19.77 9.54
C CYS A 503 -61.44 20.49 9.22
N GLU A 504 -61.94 20.35 7.99
CA GLU A 504 -63.23 20.92 7.58
C GLU A 504 -64.40 20.39 8.44
N ALA A 505 -64.39 19.09 8.79
CA ALA A 505 -65.44 18.47 9.60
C ALA A 505 -65.38 18.84 11.09
N GLU A 506 -64.19 19.14 11.63
CA GLU A 506 -64.02 19.74 12.97
C GLU A 506 -64.30 21.25 12.99
N GLY A 507 -64.63 21.85 11.85
CA GLY A 507 -64.91 23.29 11.72
C GLY A 507 -63.64 24.16 11.76
N VAL A 508 -62.47 23.57 11.51
CA VAL A 508 -61.20 24.29 11.36
C VAL A 508 -61.24 25.05 10.03
N ALA A 509 -61.43 26.37 10.11
CA ALA A 509 -61.42 27.23 8.94
C ALA A 509 -60.00 27.49 8.44
N ASP A 510 -59.83 27.60 7.11
CA ASP A 510 -58.55 27.98 6.51
C ASP A 510 -58.07 29.34 7.03
N ILE A 511 -56.94 29.34 7.74
CA ILE A 511 -56.32 30.55 8.27
C ILE A 511 -55.37 31.13 7.22
N VAL A 512 -55.87 32.08 6.45
CA VAL A 512 -55.02 32.87 5.55
C VAL A 512 -54.22 33.87 6.38
N ILE A 513 -52.95 33.55 6.67
CA ILE A 513 -52.05 34.38 7.50
C ILE A 513 -52.00 35.82 7.00
N THR A 514 -51.95 36.04 5.68
CA THR A 514 -51.90 37.39 5.10
C THR A 514 -53.18 38.21 5.32
N GLU A 515 -54.33 37.58 5.56
CA GLU A 515 -55.56 38.28 5.97
C GLU A 515 -55.57 38.60 7.47
N LEU A 516 -55.07 37.69 8.31
CA LEU A 516 -54.93 37.97 9.75
C LEU A 516 -53.90 39.06 10.01
N MET A 517 -52.77 39.05 9.30
CA MET A 517 -51.77 40.12 9.36
C MET A 517 -52.39 41.47 8.98
N LYS A 518 -53.13 41.56 7.87
CA LYS A 518 -53.88 42.78 7.50
C LYS A 518 -54.86 43.23 8.59
N LYS A 519 -55.59 42.31 9.22
CA LYS A 519 -56.52 42.63 10.33
C LYS A 519 -55.76 43.14 11.56
N LEU A 520 -54.59 42.59 11.87
CA LEU A 520 -53.74 43.04 12.98
C LEU A 520 -53.04 44.37 12.69
N ASP A 521 -52.62 44.63 11.45
CA ASP A 521 -52.06 45.93 11.04
C ASP A 521 -53.15 47.02 11.12
N ILE A 522 -54.37 46.74 10.61
CA ILE A 522 -55.53 47.64 10.77
C ILE A 522 -55.85 47.86 12.26
N LEU A 523 -55.78 46.84 13.11
CA LEU A 523 -55.96 47.02 14.55
C LEU A 523 -54.85 47.91 15.14
N GLY A 524 -53.58 47.64 14.84
CA GLY A 524 -52.44 48.44 15.32
C GLY A 524 -52.52 49.92 14.91
N ASP A 525 -52.84 50.19 13.64
CA ASP A 525 -52.94 51.55 13.09
C ASP A 525 -54.11 52.35 13.70
N ASN A 526 -55.22 51.68 14.06
CA ASN A 526 -56.37 52.32 14.70
C ASN A 526 -56.27 52.42 16.24
N ALA A 527 -55.23 51.86 16.87
CA ALA A 527 -55.25 51.50 18.30
C ALA A 527 -54.34 52.28 19.24
N VAL A 528 -53.42 53.14 18.76
CA VAL A 528 -52.48 53.87 19.65
C VAL A 528 -53.20 54.72 20.71
N SER A 529 -54.48 55.06 20.50
CA SER A 529 -55.33 55.78 21.46
C SER A 529 -56.46 54.98 22.11
N ASN A 530 -56.76 53.75 21.64
CA ASN A 530 -58.02 53.05 21.97
C ASN A 530 -57.85 51.63 22.56
N LEU A 531 -56.70 50.96 22.39
CA LEU A 531 -56.43 49.68 23.05
C LEU A 531 -55.66 49.88 24.35
N THR A 532 -55.97 49.07 25.35
CA THR A 532 -55.18 48.97 26.59
C THR A 532 -53.79 48.41 26.33
N ASN A 533 -52.84 48.65 27.26
CA ASN A 533 -51.48 48.14 27.14
C ASN A 533 -51.42 46.61 27.01
N GLU A 534 -52.34 45.88 27.65
CA GLU A 534 -52.42 44.42 27.56
C GLU A 534 -52.87 43.98 26.16
N GLU A 535 -53.89 44.61 25.59
CA GLU A 535 -54.35 44.35 24.22
C GLU A 535 -53.29 44.70 23.17
N GLN A 536 -52.53 45.79 23.37
CA GLN A 536 -51.40 46.15 22.50
C GLN A 536 -50.30 45.07 22.53
N VAL A 537 -49.97 44.53 23.71
CA VAL A 537 -49.00 43.42 23.83
C VAL A 537 -49.53 42.16 23.13
N VAL A 538 -50.82 41.85 23.25
CA VAL A 538 -51.45 40.71 22.56
C VAL A 538 -51.39 40.88 21.03
N VAL A 539 -51.69 42.07 20.50
CA VAL A 539 -51.58 42.37 19.06
C VAL A 539 -50.14 42.22 18.55
N ILE A 540 -49.15 42.73 19.28
CA ILE A 540 -47.72 42.59 18.94
C ILE A 540 -47.29 41.12 18.99
N HIS A 541 -47.74 40.36 19.99
CA HIS A 541 -47.44 38.94 20.11
C HIS A 541 -48.07 38.12 18.97
N ALA A 542 -49.35 38.34 18.67
CA ALA A 542 -50.05 37.69 17.56
C ALA A 542 -49.37 37.96 16.21
N ARG A 543 -48.97 39.22 15.95
CA ARG A 543 -48.23 39.61 14.75
C ARG A 543 -46.86 38.92 14.66
N THR A 544 -46.17 38.77 15.79
CA THR A 544 -44.88 38.05 15.86
C THR A 544 -45.05 36.56 15.56
N VAL A 545 -46.05 35.91 16.17
CA VAL A 545 -46.35 34.49 15.95
C VAL A 545 -46.74 34.22 14.49
N LEU A 546 -47.60 35.05 13.90
CA LEU A 546 -47.97 34.92 12.48
C LEU A 546 -46.79 35.14 11.53
N THR A 547 -45.91 36.11 11.83
CA THR A 547 -44.67 36.33 11.04
C THR A 547 -43.72 35.12 11.11
N LEU A 548 -43.65 34.43 12.26
CA LEU A 548 -42.88 33.20 12.39
C LEU A 548 -43.54 32.03 11.64
N ALA A 549 -44.86 31.90 11.73
CA ALA A 549 -45.63 30.89 11.02
C ALA A 549 -45.52 31.05 9.48
N GLU A 550 -45.55 32.28 8.96
CA GLU A 550 -45.37 32.57 7.53
C GLU A 550 -43.99 32.10 7.04
N LYS A 551 -42.91 32.39 7.78
CA LYS A 551 -41.56 31.89 7.47
C LYS A 551 -41.44 30.37 7.53
N TRP A 552 -42.13 29.73 8.48
CA TRP A 552 -42.17 28.27 8.57
C TRP A 552 -42.90 27.66 7.37
N LEU A 553 -44.03 28.23 6.95
CA LEU A 553 -44.75 27.79 5.74
C LEU A 553 -43.94 28.01 4.46
N GLU A 554 -43.24 29.13 4.33
CA GLU A 554 -42.33 29.39 3.21
C GLU A 554 -41.22 28.32 3.12
N GLN A 555 -40.59 27.99 4.26
CA GLN A 555 -39.59 26.93 4.35
C GLN A 555 -40.16 25.53 4.02
N ILE A 556 -41.41 25.25 4.40
CA ILE A 556 -42.12 24.02 4.03
C ILE A 556 -42.39 23.98 2.52
N GLU A 557 -42.80 25.08 1.89
CA GLU A 557 -43.08 25.08 0.45
C GLU A 557 -41.79 24.98 -0.40
N VAL A 558 -40.69 25.60 0.05
CA VAL A 558 -39.35 25.41 -0.54
C VAL A 558 -38.87 23.96 -0.42
N THR A 559 -38.99 23.33 0.75
CA THR A 559 -38.57 21.93 0.94
C THR A 559 -39.46 20.95 0.17
N LYS A 560 -40.77 21.18 0.12
CA LYS A 560 -41.72 20.44 -0.72
C LYS A 560 -41.38 20.55 -2.21
N SER A 561 -41.07 21.74 -2.71
CA SER A 561 -40.63 21.95 -4.10
C SER A 561 -39.33 21.20 -4.41
N ALA A 562 -38.36 21.21 -3.49
CA ALA A 562 -37.12 20.46 -3.62
C ALA A 562 -37.32 18.94 -3.58
N LEU A 563 -38.28 18.44 -2.79
CA LEU A 563 -38.67 17.02 -2.76
C LEU A 563 -39.38 16.61 -4.06
N GLN A 564 -40.27 17.44 -4.59
CA GLN A 564 -40.93 17.22 -5.88
C GLN A 564 -39.92 17.15 -7.03
N GLN A 565 -38.93 18.04 -7.06
CA GLN A 565 -37.84 17.96 -8.06
C GLN A 565 -37.07 16.64 -7.94
N LYS A 566 -36.69 16.23 -6.72
CA LYS A 566 -36.01 14.94 -6.51
C LYS A 566 -36.85 13.73 -6.93
N MET A 567 -38.18 13.78 -6.78
CA MET A 567 -39.05 12.71 -7.29
C MET A 567 -38.97 12.61 -8.82
N LEU A 568 -39.07 13.75 -9.53
CA LEU A 568 -38.94 13.79 -10.99
C LEU A 568 -37.56 13.32 -11.46
N ASP A 569 -36.49 13.71 -10.75
CA ASP A 569 -35.13 13.26 -11.05
C ASP A 569 -35.02 11.73 -10.93
N ILE A 570 -35.51 11.14 -9.84
CA ILE A 570 -35.54 9.68 -9.60
C ILE A 570 -36.39 8.95 -10.65
N GLU A 571 -37.53 9.53 -11.06
CA GLU A 571 -38.35 8.96 -12.15
C GLU A 571 -37.59 8.94 -13.48
N SER A 572 -36.85 10.00 -13.79
CA SER A 572 -36.01 10.07 -15.00
C SER A 572 -34.83 9.07 -14.97
N GLU A 573 -34.18 8.90 -13.82
CA GLU A 573 -33.12 7.90 -13.62
C GLU A 573 -33.68 6.48 -13.76
N LYS A 574 -34.84 6.19 -13.17
CA LYS A 574 -35.55 4.91 -13.29
C LYS A 574 -35.86 4.57 -14.75
N GLU A 575 -36.31 5.54 -15.55
CA GLU A 575 -36.48 5.32 -16.99
C GLU A 575 -35.16 5.00 -17.72
N LEU A 576 -34.08 5.72 -17.39
CA LEU A 576 -32.76 5.48 -17.98
C LEU A 576 -32.24 4.08 -17.64
N PHE A 577 -32.32 3.67 -16.37
CA PHE A 577 -31.97 2.30 -15.94
C PHE A 577 -32.84 1.25 -16.61
N SER A 578 -34.14 1.52 -16.83
CA SER A 578 -35.04 0.60 -17.54
C SER A 578 -34.62 0.42 -19.00
N LYS A 579 -34.21 1.50 -19.69
CA LYS A 579 -33.68 1.46 -21.06
C LYS A 579 -32.33 0.71 -21.12
N GLN A 580 -31.41 1.01 -20.20
CA GLN A 580 -30.11 0.31 -20.09
C GLN A 580 -30.26 -1.18 -19.84
N LYS A 581 -31.20 -1.57 -18.97
CA LYS A 581 -31.54 -2.98 -18.73
C LYS A 581 -32.02 -3.65 -20.02
N GLY A 582 -32.93 -3.01 -20.77
CA GLY A 582 -33.41 -3.52 -22.05
C GLY A 582 -32.28 -3.85 -23.03
N TYR A 583 -31.33 -2.93 -23.23
CA TYR A 583 -30.16 -3.18 -24.08
C TYR A 583 -29.26 -4.32 -23.60
N LEU A 584 -29.13 -4.51 -22.27
CA LEU A 584 -28.36 -5.63 -21.71
C LEU A 584 -29.08 -6.97 -21.88
N ASP A 585 -30.41 -6.99 -21.75
CA ASP A 585 -31.24 -8.17 -22.01
C ASP A 585 -31.16 -8.57 -23.50
N GLU A 586 -31.27 -7.61 -24.42
CA GLU A 586 -31.10 -7.83 -25.88
C GLU A 586 -29.71 -8.38 -26.25
N GLU A 587 -28.64 -7.81 -25.70
CA GLU A 587 -27.26 -8.24 -25.93
C GLU A 587 -26.98 -9.64 -25.33
N LEU A 588 -27.61 -9.98 -24.20
CA LEU A 588 -27.54 -11.33 -23.62
C LEU A 588 -28.24 -12.36 -24.53
N ASP A 589 -29.42 -12.04 -25.05
CA ASP A 589 -30.12 -12.89 -26.01
C ASP A 589 -29.33 -13.07 -27.31
N TYR A 590 -28.68 -12.02 -27.82
CA TYR A 590 -27.79 -12.13 -28.98
C TYR A 590 -26.59 -13.06 -28.71
N ARG A 591 -25.91 -12.90 -27.56
CA ARG A 591 -24.80 -13.79 -27.18
C ARG A 591 -25.25 -15.24 -27.00
N LYS A 592 -26.43 -15.46 -26.43
CA LYS A 592 -27.02 -16.79 -26.28
C LYS A 592 -27.30 -17.42 -27.65
N GLN A 593 -27.94 -16.69 -28.57
CA GLN A 593 -28.18 -17.17 -29.94
C GLN A 593 -26.88 -17.50 -30.68
N SER A 594 -25.84 -16.67 -30.55
CA SER A 594 -24.52 -16.94 -31.13
C SER A 594 -23.86 -18.19 -30.53
N LEU A 595 -24.02 -18.43 -29.24
CA LEU A 595 -23.51 -19.60 -28.54
C LEU A 595 -24.29 -20.87 -28.90
N ASP A 596 -25.62 -20.80 -29.02
CA ASP A 596 -26.46 -21.91 -29.49
C ASP A 596 -26.14 -22.27 -30.95
N HIS A 597 -25.87 -21.26 -31.80
CA HIS A 597 -25.41 -21.48 -33.18
C HIS A 597 -24.03 -22.15 -33.24
N ALA A 598 -23.08 -21.73 -32.38
CA ALA A 598 -21.78 -22.36 -32.27
C ALA A 598 -21.87 -23.83 -31.79
N HIS A 599 -22.69 -24.10 -30.76
CA HIS A 599 -22.94 -25.48 -30.29
C HIS A 599 -23.58 -26.34 -31.38
N LYS A 600 -24.57 -25.83 -32.11
CA LYS A 600 -25.14 -26.54 -33.26
C LYS A 600 -24.07 -26.87 -34.29
N ARG A 601 -23.18 -25.92 -34.61
CA ARG A 601 -22.09 -26.16 -35.57
C ARG A 601 -21.07 -27.18 -35.09
N ILE A 602 -20.78 -27.22 -33.79
CA ILE A 602 -19.95 -28.27 -33.18
C ILE A 602 -20.61 -29.64 -33.36
N LEU A 603 -21.89 -29.78 -33.02
CA LEU A 603 -22.63 -31.04 -33.19
C LEU A 603 -22.70 -31.50 -34.67
N GLU A 604 -22.85 -30.57 -35.62
CA GLU A 604 -22.76 -30.87 -37.06
C GLU A 604 -21.36 -31.40 -37.44
N LEU A 605 -20.29 -30.79 -36.92
CA LEU A 605 -18.91 -31.22 -37.17
C LEU A 605 -18.61 -32.58 -36.53
N GLU A 606 -19.09 -32.81 -35.30
CA GLU A 606 -18.97 -34.10 -34.60
C GLU A 606 -19.72 -35.21 -35.34
N ALA A 607 -20.93 -34.93 -35.84
CA ALA A 607 -21.69 -35.88 -36.67
C ALA A 607 -20.95 -36.21 -37.98
N MET A 608 -20.46 -35.19 -38.71
CA MET A 608 -19.68 -35.42 -39.94
C MET A 608 -18.37 -36.19 -39.68
N LEU A 609 -17.71 -35.96 -38.54
CA LEU A 609 -16.53 -36.73 -38.13
C LEU A 609 -16.89 -38.18 -37.80
N PHE A 610 -18.02 -38.40 -37.12
CA PHE A 610 -18.51 -39.74 -36.79
C PHE A 610 -18.90 -40.54 -38.05
N ASP A 611 -19.60 -39.92 -39.00
CA ASP A 611 -19.93 -40.52 -40.29
C ASP A 611 -18.66 -40.85 -41.11
N ALA A 612 -17.66 -39.96 -41.09
CA ALA A 612 -16.37 -40.21 -41.74
C ALA A 612 -15.60 -41.39 -41.11
N LEU A 613 -15.67 -41.55 -39.79
CA LEU A 613 -15.08 -42.70 -39.08
C LEU A 613 -15.85 -44.00 -39.36
N GLN A 614 -17.19 -43.98 -39.47
CA GLN A 614 -17.97 -45.17 -39.88
C GLN A 614 -17.69 -45.59 -41.33
N LEU A 615 -17.40 -44.63 -42.21
CA LEU A 615 -16.92 -44.89 -43.57
C LEU A 615 -15.53 -45.54 -43.58
N GLU A 616 -14.64 -45.25 -42.62
CA GLU A 616 -13.37 -45.98 -42.43
C GLU A 616 -13.58 -47.42 -41.91
N GLU A 617 -14.57 -47.66 -41.03
CA GLU A 617 -14.86 -49.00 -40.49
C GLU A 617 -15.52 -49.93 -41.52
N THR A 618 -16.35 -49.39 -42.41
CA THR A 618 -17.03 -50.16 -43.47
C THR A 618 -16.22 -50.23 -44.77
N GLY A 619 -15.44 -49.19 -45.08
CA GLY A 619 -14.40 -49.15 -46.11
C GLY A 619 -13.06 -49.63 -45.56
N GLY A 620 -13.00 -50.91 -45.18
CA GLY A 620 -11.85 -51.45 -44.45
C GLY A 620 -10.50 -51.10 -45.08
N LYS A 621 -9.56 -50.66 -44.22
CA LYS A 621 -8.13 -50.47 -44.49
C LYS A 621 -7.70 -49.21 -45.25
N VAL A 622 -8.40 -48.07 -45.16
CA VAL A 622 -7.79 -46.78 -45.60
C VAL A 622 -6.48 -46.50 -44.84
N SER A 623 -6.45 -46.73 -43.52
CA SER A 623 -5.21 -46.66 -42.74
C SER A 623 -4.10 -47.58 -43.29
N GLU A 624 -4.42 -48.79 -43.77
CA GLU A 624 -3.47 -49.75 -44.33
C GLU A 624 -3.16 -49.53 -45.84
N LEU A 625 -3.90 -48.64 -46.52
CA LEU A 625 -3.72 -48.30 -47.94
C LEU A 625 -3.02 -46.94 -48.16
N LEU A 626 -3.12 -46.01 -47.21
CA LEU A 626 -2.33 -44.78 -47.23
C LEU A 626 -0.85 -45.12 -47.01
N THR A 627 0.01 -44.72 -47.94
CA THR A 627 1.45 -44.87 -47.78
C THR A 627 1.93 -44.02 -46.59
N GLU A 628 3.10 -44.32 -46.01
CA GLU A 628 3.66 -43.45 -44.96
C GLU A 628 3.78 -41.99 -45.41
N GLN A 629 4.08 -41.78 -46.70
CA GLN A 629 4.14 -40.47 -47.33
C GLN A 629 2.77 -39.75 -47.34
N ASP A 630 1.67 -40.46 -47.61
CA ASP A 630 0.33 -39.87 -47.57
C ASP A 630 -0.11 -39.56 -46.13
N ARG A 631 0.22 -40.45 -45.18
CA ARG A 631 -0.04 -40.26 -43.74
C ARG A 631 0.72 -39.06 -43.19
N ASP A 632 1.99 -38.89 -43.56
CA ASP A 632 2.81 -37.74 -43.15
C ASP A 632 2.40 -36.44 -43.85
N SER A 633 1.96 -36.52 -45.12
CA SER A 633 1.34 -35.39 -45.81
C SER A 633 0.05 -34.93 -45.09
N LEU A 634 -0.82 -35.87 -44.70
CA LEU A 634 -2.04 -35.57 -43.97
C LEU A 634 -1.75 -35.00 -42.57
N ARG A 635 -0.75 -35.56 -41.86
CA ARG A 635 -0.28 -35.04 -40.57
C ARG A 635 0.26 -33.61 -40.71
N GLY A 636 1.07 -33.35 -41.74
CA GLY A 636 1.59 -32.03 -42.08
C GLY A 636 0.48 -31.01 -42.38
N ALA A 637 -0.55 -31.42 -43.13
CA ALA A 637 -1.72 -30.60 -43.42
C ALA A 637 -2.56 -30.29 -42.16
N VAL A 638 -2.80 -31.29 -41.30
CA VAL A 638 -3.48 -31.11 -40.01
C VAL A 638 -2.69 -30.18 -39.08
N ASP A 639 -1.37 -30.33 -38.99
CA ASP A 639 -0.53 -29.47 -38.16
C ASP A 639 -0.34 -28.07 -38.78
N GLN A 640 -0.50 -27.91 -40.10
CA GLN A 640 -0.61 -26.61 -40.77
C GLN A 640 -1.94 -25.93 -40.46
N TRP A 641 -3.06 -26.66 -40.53
CA TRP A 641 -4.38 -26.15 -40.17
C TRP A 641 -4.44 -25.76 -38.68
N LYS A 642 -3.94 -26.58 -37.76
CA LYS A 642 -3.82 -26.22 -36.33
C LYS A 642 -3.00 -24.94 -36.12
N ARG A 643 -1.87 -24.79 -36.81
CA ARG A 643 -1.05 -23.58 -36.76
C ARG A 643 -1.81 -22.35 -37.27
N GLN A 644 -2.58 -22.51 -38.35
CA GLN A 644 -3.41 -21.45 -38.90
C GLN A 644 -4.54 -21.04 -37.94
N VAL A 645 -5.33 -21.99 -37.42
CA VAL A 645 -6.39 -21.75 -36.44
C VAL A 645 -5.85 -21.07 -35.18
N LEU A 646 -4.70 -21.54 -34.65
CA LEU A 646 -4.05 -20.90 -33.49
C LEU A 646 -3.47 -19.51 -33.80
N SER A 647 -3.22 -19.18 -35.07
CA SER A 647 -2.82 -17.83 -35.50
C SER A 647 -4.04 -16.92 -35.61
N GLU A 648 -5.11 -17.38 -36.25
CA GLU A 648 -6.37 -16.65 -36.41
C GLU A 648 -7.05 -16.35 -35.05
N LEU A 649 -6.99 -17.29 -34.09
CA LEU A 649 -7.45 -17.05 -32.72
C LEU A 649 -6.62 -15.96 -32.02
N ARG A 650 -5.29 -16.01 -32.11
CA ARG A 650 -4.41 -14.97 -31.55
C ARG A 650 -4.62 -13.60 -32.20
N GLU A 651 -4.92 -13.56 -33.48
CA GLU A 651 -5.25 -12.33 -34.21
C GLU A 651 -6.60 -11.76 -33.75
N ARG A 652 -7.62 -12.62 -33.56
CA ARG A 652 -8.93 -12.25 -32.99
C ARG A 652 -8.80 -11.72 -31.56
N ASP A 653 -8.04 -12.38 -30.68
CA ASP A 653 -7.76 -11.89 -29.33
C ASP A 653 -7.04 -10.53 -29.36
N SER A 654 -6.09 -10.36 -30.28
CA SER A 654 -5.35 -9.10 -30.46
C SER A 654 -6.22 -7.97 -31.03
N GLN A 655 -7.23 -8.30 -31.84
CA GLN A 655 -8.24 -7.36 -32.34
C GLN A 655 -9.18 -6.91 -31.19
N ILE A 656 -9.72 -7.86 -30.41
CA ILE A 656 -10.57 -7.58 -29.24
C ILE A 656 -9.81 -6.72 -28.21
N LEU A 657 -8.51 -6.98 -28.01
CA LEU A 657 -7.68 -6.18 -27.11
C LEU A 657 -7.50 -4.73 -27.61
N ARG A 658 -7.34 -4.53 -28.92
CA ARG A 658 -7.27 -3.17 -29.53
C ARG A 658 -8.59 -2.42 -29.38
N GLU A 659 -9.71 -3.03 -29.75
CA GLU A 659 -11.05 -2.43 -29.62
C GLU A 659 -11.35 -2.03 -28.17
N ARG A 660 -11.03 -2.90 -27.19
CA ARG A 660 -11.17 -2.57 -25.76
C ARG A 660 -10.23 -1.45 -25.31
N MET A 661 -9.03 -1.35 -25.88
CA MET A 661 -8.08 -0.29 -25.58
C MET A 661 -8.54 1.06 -26.16
N GLU A 662 -9.11 1.07 -27.36
CA GLU A 662 -9.71 2.25 -27.99
C GLU A 662 -10.91 2.75 -27.18
N LEU A 663 -11.82 1.86 -26.77
CA LEU A 663 -12.94 2.21 -25.88
C LEU A 663 -12.46 2.77 -24.53
N LEU A 664 -11.41 2.18 -23.95
CA LEU A 664 -10.81 2.67 -22.71
C LEU A 664 -10.19 4.07 -22.88
N GLN A 665 -9.54 4.34 -24.01
CA GLN A 665 -8.97 5.66 -24.32
C GLN A 665 -10.07 6.72 -24.50
N HIS A 666 -11.18 6.39 -25.18
CA HIS A 666 -12.33 7.29 -25.29
C HIS A 666 -12.96 7.58 -23.92
N ALA A 667 -13.13 6.56 -23.07
CA ALA A 667 -13.61 6.74 -21.70
C ALA A 667 -12.67 7.61 -20.85
N GLN A 668 -11.35 7.43 -20.97
CA GLN A 668 -10.34 8.26 -20.28
C GLN A 668 -10.36 9.71 -20.76
N ALA A 669 -10.50 9.95 -22.07
CA ALA A 669 -10.67 11.29 -22.61
C ALA A 669 -11.94 11.97 -22.06
N ARG A 670 -13.06 11.23 -22.03
CA ARG A 670 -14.33 11.74 -21.49
C ARG A 670 -14.26 12.04 -19.98
N ILE A 671 -13.57 11.21 -19.20
CA ILE A 671 -13.31 11.49 -17.78
C ILE A 671 -12.54 12.80 -17.63
N LYS A 672 -11.47 13.01 -18.42
CA LYS A 672 -10.68 14.24 -18.38
C LYS A 672 -11.49 15.48 -18.72
N GLU A 673 -12.36 15.42 -19.74
CA GLU A 673 -13.29 16.52 -20.07
C GLU A 673 -14.22 16.86 -18.89
N LEU A 674 -14.75 15.84 -18.21
CA LEU A 674 -15.64 16.03 -17.06
C LEU A 674 -14.87 16.57 -15.84
N GLU A 675 -13.64 16.14 -15.60
CA GLU A 675 -12.75 16.69 -14.57
C GLU A 675 -12.44 18.18 -14.84
N GLU A 676 -12.14 18.56 -16.08
CA GLU A 676 -11.93 19.95 -16.49
C GLU A 676 -13.20 20.81 -16.32
N TRP A 677 -14.38 20.24 -16.61
CA TRP A 677 -15.66 20.91 -16.42
C TRP A 677 -16.02 21.10 -14.94
N ILE A 678 -15.82 20.08 -14.11
CA ILE A 678 -15.97 20.16 -12.65
C ILE A 678 -15.02 21.22 -12.07
N GLU A 679 -13.77 21.28 -12.55
CA GLU A 679 -12.82 22.29 -12.08
C GLU A 679 -13.19 23.70 -12.57
N ALA A 680 -13.81 23.84 -13.74
CA ALA A 680 -14.40 25.11 -14.18
C ALA A 680 -15.59 25.53 -13.30
N GLN A 681 -16.49 24.61 -12.94
CA GLN A 681 -17.58 24.88 -12.00
C GLN A 681 -17.08 25.29 -10.62
N LYS A 682 -16.06 24.61 -10.07
CA LYS A 682 -15.45 25.00 -8.79
C LYS A 682 -14.89 26.43 -8.82
N ARG A 683 -14.25 26.83 -9.93
CA ARG A 683 -13.79 28.23 -10.10
C ARG A 683 -14.96 29.20 -10.13
N GLN A 684 -16.05 28.89 -10.84
CA GLN A 684 -17.26 29.72 -10.84
C GLN A 684 -17.92 29.82 -9.47
N ILE A 685 -18.02 28.71 -8.73
CA ILE A 685 -18.54 28.70 -7.34
C ILE A 685 -17.65 29.59 -6.46
N LYS A 686 -16.32 29.43 -6.54
CA LYS A 686 -15.38 30.27 -5.79
C LYS A 686 -15.50 31.76 -6.16
N GLU A 687 -15.66 32.10 -7.44
CA GLU A 687 -15.92 33.49 -7.87
C GLU A 687 -17.27 34.06 -7.40
N LEU A 688 -18.25 33.21 -7.10
CA LEU A 688 -19.53 33.62 -6.51
C LEU A 688 -19.42 33.74 -4.98
N GLU A 689 -18.69 32.85 -4.33
CA GLU A 689 -18.36 32.87 -2.90
C GLU A 689 -17.43 34.05 -2.52
N GLU A 690 -16.59 34.51 -3.45
CA GLU A 690 -15.74 35.71 -3.30
C GLU A 690 -16.47 37.02 -3.64
N LYS A 691 -17.75 36.97 -4.07
CA LYS A 691 -18.59 38.16 -4.39
C LYS A 691 -19.54 38.73 -3.29
N PRO A 692 -19.41 38.46 -1.96
CA PRO A 692 -20.24 39.12 -0.95
C PRO A 692 -19.60 40.40 -0.42
N SER A 693 -19.77 41.54 -1.10
CA SER A 693 -19.51 42.88 -0.50
C SER A 693 -20.13 44.10 -1.22
N PHE A 694 -20.48 44.04 -2.51
CA PHE A 694 -20.75 45.27 -3.28
C PHE A 694 -22.22 45.79 -3.25
N PHE A 695 -23.18 45.04 -2.72
CA PHE A 695 -24.60 45.44 -2.65
C PHE A 695 -25.11 45.71 -1.22
N GLY A 696 -24.19 45.98 -0.28
CA GLY A 696 -24.48 46.04 1.16
C GLY A 696 -24.37 47.40 1.85
N ARG A 697 -24.30 48.54 1.14
CA ARG A 697 -24.30 49.89 1.78
C ARG A 697 -24.47 51.07 0.80
N SER A 698 -25.72 51.40 0.44
CA SER A 698 -26.09 52.81 0.19
C SER A 698 -27.60 53.02 0.02
N SER A 699 -28.08 54.07 0.69
CA SER A 699 -29.36 54.77 0.50
C SER A 699 -30.55 54.34 1.37
N SER A 700 -30.58 54.88 2.59
CA SER A 700 -31.85 55.29 3.18
C SER A 700 -32.14 56.74 2.79
N ARG A 701 -33.42 57.03 2.47
CA ARG A 701 -34.03 58.36 2.34
C ARG A 701 -33.66 59.20 1.11
N MET A 702 -34.55 59.23 0.11
CA MET A 702 -35.23 60.47 -0.33
C MET A 702 -36.51 60.18 -1.14
N GLN A 703 -37.63 60.68 -0.61
CA GLN A 703 -38.83 61.24 -1.25
C GLN A 703 -39.60 60.52 -2.37
N GLU A 704 -40.92 60.58 -2.19
CA GLU A 704 -41.98 60.35 -3.17
C GLU A 704 -41.81 61.20 -4.45
N THR A 705 -42.08 60.62 -5.61
CA THR A 705 -42.96 61.21 -6.64
C THR A 705 -43.18 60.22 -7.77
N VAL A 706 -44.46 59.94 -8.09
CA VAL A 706 -44.86 59.22 -9.31
C VAL A 706 -45.16 60.26 -10.40
N PRO A 707 -44.66 60.07 -11.62
CA PRO A 707 -45.56 60.16 -12.76
C PRO A 707 -45.38 59.02 -13.78
N CYS A 708 -46.47 58.78 -14.52
CA CYS A 708 -46.61 57.75 -15.56
C CYS A 708 -45.88 58.12 -16.87
N GLY A 709 -45.36 57.14 -17.62
CA GLY A 709 -44.77 57.41 -18.94
C GLY A 709 -44.16 56.19 -19.68
N SER A 710 -44.95 55.58 -20.56
CA SER A 710 -44.59 55.04 -21.90
C SER A 710 -43.32 54.18 -22.15
N LEU A 711 -43.57 52.94 -22.60
CA LEU A 711 -42.95 52.25 -23.76
C LEU A 711 -41.52 52.67 -24.23
N ASP A 712 -40.54 51.75 -24.23
CA ASP A 712 -40.22 50.96 -25.44
C ASP A 712 -39.18 49.81 -25.28
N SER A 713 -39.39 48.77 -26.11
CA SER A 713 -38.54 47.69 -26.68
C SER A 713 -37.18 47.18 -26.11
N ALA A 714 -36.95 45.87 -26.35
CA ALA A 714 -35.67 45.11 -26.47
C ALA A 714 -34.85 44.83 -25.17
N HIS A 715 -34.23 43.65 -24.95
CA HIS A 715 -34.09 42.39 -25.71
C HIS A 715 -34.11 41.18 -24.75
N ARG A 716 -34.63 40.01 -25.19
CA ARG A 716 -34.39 38.70 -24.54
C ARG A 716 -33.26 37.95 -25.26
N PRO A 717 -32.28 37.34 -24.57
CA PRO A 717 -31.41 36.33 -25.16
C PRO A 717 -32.19 35.01 -25.35
N GLN A 718 -32.20 34.46 -26.56
CA GLN A 718 -32.63 33.08 -26.81
C GLN A 718 -31.48 32.13 -26.47
N VAL A 719 -31.74 31.12 -25.64
CA VAL A 719 -30.81 29.99 -25.45
C VAL A 719 -31.09 28.95 -26.54
N PHE A 720 -30.15 28.78 -27.46
CA PHE A 720 -30.22 27.74 -28.48
C PHE A 720 -29.88 26.38 -27.88
N PHE A 721 -30.85 25.45 -27.88
CA PHE A 721 -30.54 24.02 -27.80
C PHE A 721 -29.95 23.56 -29.13
N CYS A 722 -28.70 23.11 -29.12
CA CYS A 722 -28.09 22.44 -30.26
C CYS A 722 -27.97 20.95 -29.94
N THR A 723 -28.97 20.17 -30.38
CA THR A 723 -28.86 18.71 -30.44
C THR A 723 -27.89 18.34 -31.56
N ARG A 724 -26.90 17.50 -31.23
CA ARG A 724 -26.13 16.79 -32.26
C ARG A 724 -25.83 15.37 -31.78
N GLY A 725 -26.42 14.40 -32.46
CA GLY A 725 -26.01 13.00 -32.37
C GLY A 725 -24.70 12.77 -33.13
N GLY A 726 -24.03 11.69 -32.76
CA GLY A 726 -22.72 11.27 -33.22
C GLY A 726 -22.22 10.20 -32.27
#